data_AF-A0A2N1JEV7-F1
#
_entry.id   AF-A0A2N1JEV7-F1
#
_cell.length_a   1.000
_cell.length_b   1.000
_cell.length_c   1.000
_cell.angle_alpha   90.00
_cell.angle_beta   90.00
_cell.angle_gamma   90.00
#
_symmetry.space_group_name_H-M   'P 1'
#
loop_
_entity.id
_entity.type
_entity.pdbx_description
1 polymer ?
#
loop_
_entity_poly.entity_id
_entity_poly.type
_entity_poly.pdbx_seq_one_letter_code
_entity_poly.pdbx_strand_id
1 'polypeptide(L)'
;MNAYPAELVVQLHACALVSGLVPEGIRERNAAIDTLPHPTAAHPALCEQVRCAMLRKARIWSLPGVATFRAVLVDYSYTYPPAKMRPPMRTANPIAKEALSSLPPRSPLSPLYVGGALFPDGIIAPSWIRKHTEYIPAVHIYFFCMPPAVDPALETDLALVQAMQDARAAAAPRGIRLVIVLLCEPSTLAQRELEPRLAHVRRAAGLEQRGALFVLSTATTDVPAFWASLERAVWDGAGEYYKERVRHVRRNRARYPPSPTVLQPLLAAAGVAGMLRPGPTATLTLNGWNIRTAFKLGAFSEMLGDVRETIVHYTEAYRVLMHHYLGNTHVLQPRTKRWAEAKVLADTLSLKLSKLHLYAANATAARAQFHYHTRHMSALGHAWRIGADSVEFWTWLAKQYQMLGELMVHAYAAHERTAHVYSALDPPGTLFYQAALCSMLPTQHARTHDLDPAPTQHLERAYDAFQQHKQTRLAHLAATRLAFLYLAAGQDAPAEKLIGRALRWYRREGWEVLRFVLLMSAAACARNDPRASTQYCIELLRPVPHALAAERDAWLAKLVHLLAPVHGATSGMIHMDPDAVHGLFDIHAVFAKQHAEVCTEVPFQVWIHGTYTEAMHLCSMEMYAHDADEPLFAVRIERGAKDAVDLGTVTVDAPCQAPVPAAFPGHLLLSGALTGTLPRTVAFARLVITAETSVGLVALPFHVPRPRAVWRLPNATVPISGSHTVHLREAHAIQVHAPLTMQCGERRAVRIDQSEAIQNTLLLLSPEAVEAGAQLGPSEDPARVELARGGEALLHAPQKPGTLQVRAYGLVPGEAAPVAQQDHAVHVAPAFSVRVHVHWLPLEAYGRLTTEVRYLGADPIHLDAVSVQAAGVYAHAVQGFTPAEWRTDDTSVWVTPLEANSAHASHNATLLLQWHGAYPGETRLALTPLAPPTAPDIAIAINNPAEAIVGAPAAVCIRVANRSDARVLDVLMECASTEAFLFAGARRKTLQVLLPGETRTVQWKLVPQHAGLLSLPALRAWEVQRGEKLLPLATPYPGTMCSTK
;
A
#
# COMPACT_ATOMS: atom_id res chain seq x y z
N MET A 1 -0.49 -13.59 2.53
CA MET A 1 0.60 -13.91 3.49
C MET A 1 0.33 -13.73 5.00
N ASN A 2 -0.38 -12.72 5.53
CA ASN A 2 -0.52 -12.49 7.00
C ASN A 2 -1.16 -13.64 7.84
N ALA A 3 -1.59 -14.74 7.21
CA ALA A 3 -2.32 -15.84 7.86
C ALA A 3 -1.45 -16.80 8.67
N TYR A 4 -0.12 -16.82 8.44
CA TYR A 4 0.82 -17.70 9.14
C TYR A 4 1.98 -16.89 9.74
N PRO A 5 2.65 -17.38 10.79
CA PRO A 5 3.83 -16.72 11.35
C PRO A 5 4.92 -16.57 10.28
N ALA A 6 5.33 -15.33 10.00
CA ALA A 6 6.26 -15.03 8.89
C ALA A 6 7.58 -15.80 9.01
N GLU A 7 8.02 -16.07 10.24
CA GLU A 7 9.23 -16.82 10.58
C GLU A 7 9.23 -18.25 10.01
N LEU A 8 8.05 -18.86 9.90
CA LEU A 8 7.86 -20.20 9.35
C LEU A 8 7.78 -20.21 7.81
N VAL A 9 7.75 -19.05 7.17
CA VAL A 9 7.53 -18.89 5.72
C VAL A 9 8.71 -18.24 4.98
N VAL A 10 9.39 -17.26 5.59
CA VAL A 10 10.56 -16.59 4.99
C VAL A 10 11.74 -17.56 4.77
N GLN A 11 12.67 -17.18 3.89
CA GLN A 11 13.98 -17.82 3.86
C GLN A 11 14.69 -17.60 5.19
N LEU A 12 15.21 -18.69 5.77
CA LEU A 12 16.09 -18.58 6.94
C LEU A 12 17.50 -18.22 6.47
N HIS A 13 17.99 -17.08 6.96
CA HIS A 13 19.37 -16.63 6.79
C HIS A 13 20.07 -16.63 8.14
N ALA A 14 21.40 -16.78 8.14
CA ALA A 14 22.22 -16.62 9.34
C ALA A 14 22.01 -15.25 9.98
N CYS A 15 21.87 -15.17 11.30
CA CYS A 15 21.84 -13.90 12.03
C CYS A 15 23.27 -13.39 12.27
N ALA A 16 23.53 -12.13 11.93
CA ALA A 16 24.68 -11.41 12.44
C ALA A 16 24.20 -10.18 13.23
N LEU A 17 24.73 -10.00 14.44
CA LEU A 17 24.61 -8.73 15.16
C LEU A 17 25.71 -7.78 14.68
N VAL A 18 25.45 -6.47 14.77
CA VAL A 18 26.42 -5.43 14.38
C VAL A 18 26.42 -4.29 15.40
N SER A 19 27.54 -4.09 16.10
CA SER A 19 27.80 -2.93 16.98
C SER A 19 28.65 -1.87 16.28
N GLY A 20 28.54 -0.62 16.74
CA GLY A 20 29.30 0.55 16.25
C GLY A 20 28.68 1.32 15.07
N LEU A 21 27.66 0.77 14.40
CA LEU A 21 26.96 1.42 13.27
C LEU A 21 25.62 2.09 13.65
N VAL A 22 25.40 2.34 14.94
CA VAL A 22 24.23 3.06 15.49
C VAL A 22 24.73 3.95 16.62
N PRO A 23 24.25 5.20 16.78
CA PRO A 23 24.55 6.00 17.95
C PRO A 23 24.16 5.28 19.26
N GLU A 24 25.03 5.34 20.27
CA GLU A 24 24.84 4.64 21.54
C GLU A 24 23.63 5.14 22.33
N GLY A 25 23.09 4.28 23.20
CA GLY A 25 22.05 4.65 24.15
C GLY A 25 22.62 5.20 25.46
N ILE A 26 21.80 5.94 26.21
CA ILE A 26 22.13 6.37 27.58
C ILE A 26 22.00 5.17 28.54
N ARG A 27 22.93 4.22 28.45
CA ARG A 27 23.11 3.10 29.36
C ARG A 27 24.46 3.21 30.06
N GLU A 28 24.62 2.44 31.14
CA GLU A 28 25.91 2.28 31.81
C GLU A 28 26.93 1.75 30.79
N ARG A 29 28.00 2.54 30.59
CA ARG A 29 28.96 2.36 29.51
C ARG A 29 30.15 1.50 29.95
N ASN A 30 30.85 0.89 28.99
CA ASN A 30 32.14 0.29 29.27
C ASN A 30 33.22 1.38 29.15
N ALA A 31 33.97 1.63 30.24
CA ALA A 31 35.02 2.64 30.28
C ALA A 31 36.12 2.45 29.21
N ALA A 32 36.36 1.21 28.77
CA ALA A 32 37.29 0.92 27.66
C ALA A 32 36.73 1.29 26.27
N ILE A 33 35.43 1.52 26.14
CA ILE A 33 34.77 1.98 24.92
C ILE A 33 34.61 3.51 24.95
N ASP A 34 34.34 4.10 26.11
CA ASP A 34 34.27 5.58 26.30
C ASP A 34 35.56 6.32 25.89
N THR A 35 36.70 5.65 25.99
CA THR A 35 38.02 6.19 25.60
C THR A 35 38.30 6.11 24.10
N LEU A 36 37.39 5.53 23.29
CA LEU A 36 37.56 5.34 21.85
C LEU A 36 36.56 6.21 21.06
N PRO A 37 36.97 6.84 19.94
CA PRO A 37 36.06 7.64 19.13
C PRO A 37 35.01 6.75 18.45
N HIS A 38 33.73 7.00 18.73
CA HIS A 38 32.62 6.21 18.21
C HIS A 38 32.51 6.30 16.66
N PRO A 39 32.36 5.19 15.91
CA PRO A 39 32.38 5.21 14.44
C PRO A 39 31.37 6.17 13.80
N THR A 40 30.13 6.22 14.30
CA THR A 40 29.10 7.14 13.76
C THR A 40 29.35 8.61 14.10
N ALA A 41 30.25 8.92 15.04
CA ALA A 41 30.65 10.29 15.37
C ALA A 41 31.86 10.72 14.55
N ALA A 42 32.87 9.85 14.43
CA ALA A 42 34.07 10.13 13.62
C ALA A 42 33.80 10.10 12.10
N HIS A 43 33.01 9.12 11.64
CA HIS A 43 32.81 8.84 10.21
C HIS A 43 31.32 8.59 9.86
N PRO A 44 30.41 9.55 10.12
CA PRO A 44 28.96 9.37 9.97
C PRO A 44 28.53 8.94 8.56
N ALA A 45 29.07 9.57 7.51
CA ALA A 45 28.70 9.28 6.13
C ALA A 45 29.06 7.84 5.70
N LEU A 46 30.25 7.35 6.07
CA LEU A 46 30.67 5.97 5.82
C LEU A 46 29.80 4.97 6.59
N CYS A 47 29.54 5.26 7.87
CA CYS A 47 28.70 4.40 8.70
C CYS A 47 27.28 4.29 8.11
N GLU A 48 26.71 5.38 7.62
CA GLU A 48 25.39 5.39 6.98
C GLU A 48 25.36 4.60 5.66
N GLN A 49 26.41 4.70 4.83
CA GLN A 49 26.54 3.90 3.61
C GLN A 49 26.63 2.39 3.92
N VAL A 50 27.47 1.99 4.87
CA VAL A 50 27.58 0.58 5.31
C VAL A 50 26.28 0.09 5.94
N ARG A 51 25.61 0.92 6.76
CA ARG A 51 24.31 0.63 7.37
C ARG A 51 23.23 0.38 6.31
N CYS A 52 23.19 1.18 5.25
CA CYS A 52 22.27 0.99 4.13
C CYS A 52 22.57 -0.28 3.33
N ALA A 53 23.84 -0.62 3.10
CA ALA A 53 24.22 -1.88 2.45
C ALA A 53 23.82 -3.13 3.26
N MET A 54 23.91 -3.04 4.59
CA MET A 54 23.57 -4.13 5.52
C MET A 54 22.07 -4.43 5.65
N LEU A 55 21.21 -3.40 5.64
CA LEU A 55 19.80 -3.50 6.08
C LEU A 55 18.84 -4.12 5.03
N ARG A 56 19.07 -5.39 4.72
CA ARG A 56 18.23 -6.16 3.79
C ARG A 56 16.94 -6.64 4.44
N LYS A 57 15.79 -6.27 3.85
CA LYS A 57 14.46 -6.77 4.25
C LYS A 57 14.38 -8.29 4.02
N ALA A 58 13.83 -9.03 4.98
CA ALA A 58 13.59 -10.47 4.85
C ALA A 58 12.64 -10.77 3.68
N ARG A 59 12.96 -11.81 2.91
CA ARG A 59 12.17 -12.26 1.74
C ARG A 59 11.84 -13.75 1.87
N ILE A 60 10.81 -14.18 1.14
CA ILE A 60 10.44 -15.61 1.07
C ILE A 60 11.33 -16.35 0.08
N TRP A 61 11.66 -15.66 -1.01
CA TRP A 61 12.61 -16.10 -2.03
C TRP A 61 13.88 -15.25 -1.95
N SER A 62 15.02 -15.91 -1.97
CA SER A 62 16.35 -15.35 -2.22
C SER A 62 17.15 -16.38 -3.03
N LEU A 63 18.16 -15.93 -3.77
CA LEU A 63 18.92 -16.84 -4.65
C LEU A 63 19.78 -17.81 -3.80
N PRO A 64 19.69 -19.14 -4.01
CA PRO A 64 20.52 -20.10 -3.29
C PRO A 64 22.00 -19.92 -3.64
N GLY A 65 22.89 -20.19 -2.68
CA GLY A 65 24.35 -20.08 -2.85
C GLY A 65 24.93 -18.67 -2.75
N VAL A 66 24.11 -17.60 -2.73
CA VAL A 66 24.60 -16.24 -2.47
C VAL A 66 24.86 -16.08 -0.97
N ALA A 67 26.11 -15.78 -0.59
CA ALA A 67 26.53 -15.55 0.79
C ALA A 67 25.75 -14.38 1.41
N THR A 68 24.72 -14.68 2.21
CA THR A 68 23.74 -13.69 2.66
C THR A 68 23.31 -13.94 4.10
N PHE A 69 23.53 -12.93 4.94
CA PHE A 69 23.12 -12.92 6.34
C PHE A 69 22.08 -11.83 6.62
N ARG A 70 21.34 -11.98 7.72
CA ARG A 70 20.45 -10.96 8.25
C ARG A 70 21.20 -10.15 9.31
N ALA A 71 21.63 -8.96 8.95
CA ALA A 71 22.17 -7.98 9.89
C ALA A 71 21.08 -7.49 10.85
N VAL A 72 21.42 -7.40 12.13
CA VAL A 72 20.62 -6.76 13.17
C VAL A 72 21.54 -5.80 13.92
N LEU A 73 21.29 -4.51 13.76
CA LEU A 73 22.11 -3.46 14.37
C LEU A 73 21.80 -3.35 15.87
N VAL A 74 22.84 -3.25 16.68
CA VAL A 74 22.76 -3.19 18.15
C VAL A 74 23.79 -2.20 18.70
N ASP A 75 23.58 -1.81 19.94
CA ASP A 75 24.54 -1.06 20.77
C ASP A 75 25.74 -1.97 21.15
N TYR A 76 26.90 -1.43 21.55
CA TYR A 76 27.94 -2.22 22.23
C TYR A 76 27.45 -2.74 23.59
N SER A 77 26.54 -2.02 24.26
CA SER A 77 25.89 -2.42 25.52
C SER A 77 24.96 -3.65 25.39
N TYR A 78 24.93 -4.33 24.24
CA TYR A 78 24.03 -5.44 23.96
C TYR A 78 24.39 -6.73 24.71
N THR A 79 23.56 -7.11 25.67
CA THR A 79 23.69 -8.36 26.43
C THR A 79 22.90 -9.51 25.79
N TYR A 80 23.56 -10.64 25.51
CA TYR A 80 22.92 -11.80 24.86
C TYR A 80 21.84 -12.44 25.76
N PRO A 81 20.55 -12.53 25.34
CA PRO A 81 19.46 -13.00 26.21
C PRO A 81 19.69 -14.41 26.80
N PRO A 82 19.45 -14.67 28.10
CA PRO A 82 19.95 -15.84 28.83
C PRO A 82 19.55 -17.20 28.22
N ALA A 83 20.53 -18.12 28.08
CA ALA A 83 20.35 -19.38 27.36
C ALA A 83 19.44 -20.40 28.08
N LYS A 84 19.45 -20.35 29.42
CA LYS A 84 18.60 -21.09 30.36
C LYS A 84 18.05 -20.09 31.39
N MET A 85 16.83 -20.28 31.86
CA MET A 85 16.22 -19.50 32.95
C MET A 85 15.48 -20.43 33.91
N ARG A 86 15.15 -19.95 35.12
CA ARG A 86 14.24 -20.66 36.05
C ARG A 86 12.77 -20.38 35.67
N PRO A 87 11.82 -21.28 35.98
CA PRO A 87 10.39 -21.04 35.73
C PRO A 87 9.87 -19.74 36.36
N PRO A 88 8.88 -19.07 35.76
CA PRO A 88 8.34 -17.84 36.28
C PRO A 88 7.42 -18.12 37.49
N MET A 89 7.65 -17.44 38.62
CA MET A 89 6.94 -17.62 39.90
C MET A 89 5.51 -17.03 39.89
N ARG A 90 4.68 -17.39 38.90
CA ARG A 90 3.32 -16.85 38.70
C ARG A 90 2.28 -17.56 39.59
N THR A 91 2.56 -17.71 40.88
CA THR A 91 1.70 -18.42 41.84
C THR A 91 1.66 -17.69 43.19
N ALA A 92 0.46 -17.36 43.67
CA ALA A 92 0.28 -16.85 45.04
C ALA A 92 0.51 -17.95 46.11
N ASN A 93 0.32 -19.22 45.75
CA ASN A 93 0.62 -20.37 46.61
C ASN A 93 2.14 -20.46 46.90
N PRO A 94 2.57 -20.41 48.17
CA PRO A 94 4.00 -20.47 48.53
C PRO A 94 4.63 -21.84 48.23
N ILE A 95 3.89 -22.94 48.42
CA ILE A 95 4.37 -24.31 48.13
C ILE A 95 4.65 -24.47 46.64
N ALA A 96 3.78 -23.92 45.78
CA ALA A 96 3.99 -23.90 44.34
C ALA A 96 5.20 -23.03 43.95
N LYS A 97 5.40 -21.88 44.61
CA LYS A 97 6.55 -21.00 44.40
C LYS A 97 7.87 -21.68 44.77
N GLU A 98 7.90 -22.40 45.89
CA GLU A 98 9.05 -23.19 46.33
C GLU A 98 9.34 -24.34 45.36
N ALA A 99 8.34 -25.15 45.02
CA ALA A 99 8.45 -26.24 44.07
C ALA A 99 8.99 -25.76 42.71
N LEU A 100 8.49 -24.64 42.17
CA LEU A 100 9.01 -24.01 40.95
C LEU A 100 10.44 -23.47 41.10
N SER A 101 10.82 -22.98 42.30
CA SER A 101 12.16 -22.45 42.58
C SER A 101 13.26 -23.52 42.58
N SER A 102 12.90 -24.75 43.00
CA SER A 102 13.77 -25.93 43.06
C SER A 102 14.18 -26.45 41.68
N LEU A 103 13.42 -26.10 40.63
CA LEU A 103 13.62 -26.66 39.30
C LEU A 103 14.90 -26.13 38.63
N PRO A 104 15.74 -27.01 38.06
CA PRO A 104 16.96 -26.59 37.38
C PRO A 104 16.65 -25.72 36.16
N PRO A 105 17.46 -24.69 35.87
CA PRO A 105 17.17 -23.74 34.80
C PRO A 105 17.22 -24.41 33.41
N ARG A 106 16.23 -24.12 32.57
CA ARG A 106 16.03 -24.71 31.23
C ARG A 106 15.79 -23.61 30.20
N SER A 107 15.91 -23.92 28.91
CA SER A 107 15.68 -22.93 27.86
C SER A 107 14.16 -22.67 27.72
N PRO A 108 13.69 -21.41 27.67
CA PRO A 108 12.26 -21.06 27.71
C PRO A 108 11.45 -21.61 26.52
N LEU A 109 12.12 -21.84 25.40
CA LEU A 109 11.54 -22.38 24.17
C LEU A 109 11.63 -23.92 24.13
N SER A 110 11.46 -24.55 25.28
CA SER A 110 11.47 -26.00 25.49
C SER A 110 10.13 -26.48 26.05
N PRO A 111 9.59 -27.63 25.59
CA PRO A 111 8.43 -28.26 26.24
C PRO A 111 8.73 -28.73 27.67
N LEU A 112 9.99 -28.69 28.11
CA LEU A 112 10.43 -29.01 29.47
C LEU A 112 10.58 -27.79 30.39
N TYR A 113 10.21 -26.59 29.96
CA TYR A 113 10.29 -25.38 30.77
C TYR A 113 8.90 -25.02 31.31
N VAL A 114 8.65 -25.32 32.58
CA VAL A 114 7.37 -25.06 33.26
C VAL A 114 7.00 -23.57 33.13
N GLY A 115 5.74 -23.29 32.81
CA GLY A 115 5.26 -21.93 32.51
C GLY A 115 5.61 -21.40 31.10
N GLY A 116 6.29 -22.17 30.25
CA GLY A 116 6.58 -21.79 28.85
C GLY A 116 5.45 -22.11 27.88
N ALA A 117 5.36 -21.36 26.78
CA ALA A 117 4.32 -21.55 25.75
C ALA A 117 4.30 -22.97 25.12
N LEU A 118 5.45 -23.65 25.07
CA LEU A 118 5.59 -25.03 24.58
C LEU A 118 5.43 -26.11 25.66
N PHE A 119 5.26 -25.76 26.93
CA PHE A 119 5.07 -26.74 28.01
C PHE A 119 3.63 -27.30 28.01
N PRO A 120 3.41 -28.59 28.31
CA PRO A 120 4.41 -29.68 28.41
C PRO A 120 4.67 -30.43 27.08
N ASP A 121 3.96 -30.04 26.02
CA ASP A 121 3.55 -30.87 24.88
C ASP A 121 3.70 -30.19 23.49
N GLY A 122 4.35 -29.03 23.42
CA GLY A 122 4.48 -28.23 22.19
C GLY A 122 5.70 -28.59 21.32
N ILE A 123 5.47 -28.82 20.02
CA ILE A 123 6.51 -29.20 19.04
C ILE A 123 7.53 -28.07 18.81
N ILE A 124 7.11 -26.91 18.29
CA ILE A 124 7.97 -25.78 17.95
C ILE A 124 7.14 -24.48 17.99
N ALA A 125 7.80 -23.34 18.21
CA ALA A 125 7.17 -22.02 18.20
C ALA A 125 7.94 -21.09 17.25
N PRO A 126 7.28 -20.10 16.60
CA PRO A 126 7.96 -19.12 15.74
C PRO A 126 9.09 -18.35 16.44
N SER A 127 8.96 -18.11 17.75
CA SER A 127 10.01 -17.51 18.58
C SER A 127 11.29 -18.34 18.65
N TRP A 128 11.25 -19.65 18.37
CA TRP A 128 12.47 -20.47 18.25
C TRP A 128 13.28 -20.11 16.99
N ILE A 129 12.60 -19.68 15.92
CA ILE A 129 13.28 -19.16 14.73
C ILE A 129 13.83 -17.75 15.01
N ARG A 130 13.04 -16.83 15.58
CA ARG A 130 13.53 -15.49 15.98
C ARG A 130 14.78 -15.55 16.87
N LYS A 131 14.83 -16.51 17.80
CA LYS A 131 16.03 -16.78 18.61
C LYS A 131 17.30 -16.97 17.77
N HIS A 132 17.21 -17.52 16.57
CA HIS A 132 18.33 -17.81 15.67
C HIS A 132 18.41 -16.89 14.42
N THR A 133 17.42 -16.02 14.20
CA THR A 133 17.41 -15.01 13.12
C THR A 133 17.46 -13.56 13.60
N GLU A 134 17.29 -13.30 14.91
CA GLU A 134 17.14 -11.94 15.48
C GLU A 134 17.89 -11.72 16.81
N TYR A 135 17.96 -12.69 17.72
CA TYR A 135 18.42 -12.46 19.11
C TYR A 135 19.71 -13.19 19.54
N ILE A 136 20.08 -14.27 18.86
CA ILE A 136 21.36 -14.94 19.07
C ILE A 136 22.03 -15.10 17.72
N PRO A 137 23.09 -14.34 17.44
CA PRO A 137 23.79 -14.43 16.17
C PRO A 137 24.51 -15.78 16.02
N ALA A 138 24.93 -16.04 14.78
CA ALA A 138 26.05 -16.91 14.50
C ALA A 138 27.38 -16.15 14.56
N VAL A 139 27.38 -14.89 14.11
CA VAL A 139 28.53 -13.98 14.09
C VAL A 139 28.15 -12.61 14.70
N HIS A 140 28.97 -12.05 15.59
CA HIS A 140 28.86 -10.65 15.99
C HIS A 140 29.96 -9.84 15.31
N ILE A 141 29.56 -8.82 14.54
CA ILE A 141 30.45 -7.88 13.87
C ILE A 141 30.59 -6.62 14.74
N TYR A 142 31.81 -6.21 15.04
CA TYR A 142 32.10 -4.96 15.75
C TYR A 142 32.84 -4.00 14.82
N PHE A 143 32.38 -2.76 14.70
CA PHE A 143 33.10 -1.69 14.02
C PHE A 143 33.75 -0.80 15.07
N PHE A 144 35.08 -0.65 15.05
CA PHE A 144 35.80 0.32 15.88
C PHE A 144 36.60 1.29 14.99
N CYS A 145 36.90 2.49 15.48
CA CYS A 145 37.91 3.34 14.85
C CYS A 145 39.32 2.90 15.28
N MET A 146 40.27 2.91 14.35
CA MET A 146 41.69 2.72 14.65
C MET A 146 42.24 3.99 15.31
N PRO A 147 42.85 3.94 16.51
CA PRO A 147 43.38 5.13 17.15
C PRO A 147 44.55 5.73 16.35
N PRO A 148 44.67 7.06 16.25
CA PRO A 148 45.78 7.71 15.55
C PRO A 148 47.12 7.35 16.22
N ALA A 149 48.19 7.28 15.43
CA ALA A 149 49.56 7.07 15.94
C ALA A 149 50.16 8.40 16.46
N VAL A 150 49.60 8.91 17.57
CA VAL A 150 50.01 10.13 18.26
C VAL A 150 50.00 9.83 19.76
N ASP A 151 51.02 10.27 20.51
CA ASP A 151 51.10 10.00 21.95
C ASP A 151 49.91 10.62 22.72
N PRO A 152 49.26 9.87 23.64
CA PRO A 152 49.55 8.49 24.07
C PRO A 152 48.81 7.42 23.23
N ALA A 153 49.40 6.97 22.12
CA ALA A 153 48.83 5.93 21.25
C ALA A 153 48.70 4.58 21.98
N LEU A 154 49.57 4.33 22.97
CA LEU A 154 49.58 3.12 23.77
C LEU A 154 48.31 2.96 24.63
N GLU A 155 47.80 4.03 25.24
CA GLU A 155 46.62 3.96 26.09
C GLU A 155 45.35 3.64 25.29
N THR A 156 45.22 4.25 24.10
CA THR A 156 44.09 4.00 23.20
C THR A 156 44.18 2.64 22.50
N ASP A 157 45.38 2.13 22.18
CA ASP A 157 45.58 0.74 21.73
C ASP A 157 45.23 -0.27 22.83
N LEU A 158 45.59 -0.01 24.09
CA LEU A 158 45.23 -0.86 25.23
C LEU A 158 43.71 -0.88 25.47
N ALA A 159 43.04 0.28 25.39
CA ALA A 159 41.59 0.37 25.47
C ALA A 159 40.88 -0.41 24.34
N LEU A 160 41.37 -0.27 23.10
CA LEU A 160 40.88 -1.04 21.95
C LEU A 160 41.07 -2.54 22.17
N VAL A 161 42.26 -2.99 22.59
CA VAL A 161 42.53 -4.40 22.89
C VAL A 161 41.58 -4.92 23.99
N GLN A 162 41.35 -4.15 25.06
CA GLN A 162 40.43 -4.53 26.13
C GLN A 162 38.99 -4.67 25.61
N ALA A 163 38.47 -3.70 24.86
CA ALA A 163 37.13 -3.77 24.27
C ALA A 163 36.96 -4.98 23.32
N MET A 164 38.01 -5.32 22.56
CA MET A 164 38.03 -6.51 21.70
C MET A 164 38.06 -7.82 22.52
N GLN A 165 38.77 -7.85 23.66
CA GLN A 165 38.78 -8.99 24.58
C GLN A 165 37.44 -9.17 25.30
N ASP A 166 36.80 -8.09 25.78
CA ASP A 166 35.49 -8.11 26.43
C ASP A 166 34.41 -8.65 25.49
N ALA A 167 34.36 -8.16 24.25
CA ALA A 167 33.45 -8.63 23.22
C ALA A 167 33.62 -10.14 22.93
N ARG A 168 34.87 -10.61 22.87
CA ARG A 168 35.22 -12.03 22.72
C ARG A 168 34.79 -12.85 23.95
N ALA A 169 34.99 -12.36 25.16
CA ALA A 169 34.59 -13.01 26.40
C ALA A 169 33.06 -13.15 26.52
N ALA A 170 32.30 -12.14 26.11
CA ALA A 170 30.84 -12.20 26.06
C ALA A 170 30.32 -13.21 25.03
N ALA A 171 30.99 -13.35 23.87
CA ALA A 171 30.60 -14.25 22.79
C ALA A 171 30.93 -15.73 23.07
N ALA A 172 32.07 -16.00 23.72
CA ALA A 172 32.64 -17.34 23.87
C ALA A 172 31.73 -18.38 24.55
N PRO A 173 30.99 -18.09 25.66
CA PRO A 173 30.10 -19.06 26.32
C PRO A 173 28.97 -19.61 25.45
N ARG A 174 28.74 -19.02 24.26
CA ARG A 174 27.73 -19.46 23.29
C ARG A 174 28.35 -20.07 22.04
N GLY A 175 29.66 -19.95 21.82
CA GLY A 175 30.34 -20.27 20.56
C GLY A 175 30.01 -19.30 19.43
N ILE A 176 29.55 -18.08 19.75
CA ILE A 176 29.30 -17.03 18.76
C ILE A 176 30.67 -16.64 18.17
N ARG A 177 30.75 -16.54 16.84
CA ARG A 177 31.99 -16.11 16.16
C ARG A 177 32.08 -14.58 16.19
N LEU A 178 33.30 -14.07 16.29
CA LEU A 178 33.58 -12.63 16.34
C LEU A 178 34.23 -12.21 15.02
N VAL A 179 33.79 -11.09 14.46
CA VAL A 179 34.46 -10.39 13.36
C VAL A 179 34.60 -8.93 13.76
N ILE A 180 35.78 -8.35 13.57
CA ILE A 180 36.04 -6.95 13.88
C ILE A 180 36.45 -6.22 12.60
N VAL A 181 35.91 -5.02 12.41
CA VAL A 181 36.25 -4.09 11.35
C VAL A 181 36.86 -2.85 11.99
N LEU A 182 38.09 -2.52 11.63
CA LEU A 182 38.74 -1.27 12.04
C LEU A 182 38.60 -0.24 10.92
N LEU A 183 38.01 0.91 11.24
CA LEU A 183 37.98 2.08 10.38
C LEU A 183 39.31 2.82 10.50
N CYS A 184 40.05 2.93 9.41
CA CYS A 184 41.33 3.64 9.36
C CYS A 184 41.23 4.84 8.42
N GLU A 185 41.73 6.00 8.84
CA GLU A 185 41.90 7.12 7.91
C GLU A 185 42.96 6.80 6.85
N PRO A 186 42.89 7.38 5.63
CA PRO A 186 43.93 7.21 4.62
C PRO A 186 45.30 7.74 5.09
N SER A 187 45.31 8.76 5.95
CA SER A 187 46.48 9.26 6.69
C SER A 187 47.16 8.16 7.52
N THR A 188 46.37 7.41 8.30
CA THR A 188 46.82 6.27 9.11
C THR A 188 47.21 5.08 8.23
N LEU A 189 46.44 4.80 7.17
CA LEU A 189 46.65 3.66 6.28
C LEU A 189 47.93 3.79 5.42
N ALA A 190 48.45 5.00 5.25
CA ALA A 190 49.74 5.27 4.62
C ALA A 190 50.95 5.10 5.58
N GLN A 191 50.73 4.86 6.88
CA GLN A 191 51.82 4.74 7.86
C GLN A 191 52.54 3.38 7.73
N ARG A 192 53.86 3.43 7.55
CA ARG A 192 54.72 2.24 7.38
C ARG A 192 54.74 1.30 8.60
N GLU A 193 54.31 1.80 9.76
CA GLU A 193 54.25 1.09 11.04
C GLU A 193 52.84 0.57 11.38
N LEU A 194 51.83 0.86 10.57
CA LEU A 194 50.46 0.39 10.83
C LEU A 194 50.37 -1.14 10.82
N GLU A 195 51.03 -1.82 9.88
CA GLU A 195 50.94 -3.28 9.74
C GLU A 195 51.54 -4.05 10.94
N PRO A 196 52.74 -3.74 11.48
CA PRO A 196 53.20 -4.34 12.73
C PRO A 196 52.33 -3.94 13.95
N ARG A 197 51.77 -2.72 13.99
CA ARG A 197 50.84 -2.29 15.06
C ARG A 197 49.53 -3.10 15.02
N LEU A 198 48.93 -3.29 13.84
CA LEU A 198 47.78 -4.17 13.64
C LEU A 198 48.10 -5.63 14.00
N ALA A 199 49.29 -6.12 13.67
CA ALA A 199 49.73 -7.46 14.06
C ALA A 199 49.91 -7.60 15.58
N HIS A 200 50.32 -6.55 16.29
CA HIS A 200 50.33 -6.50 17.75
C HIS A 200 48.90 -6.54 18.31
N VAL A 201 48.04 -5.58 17.94
CA VAL A 201 46.64 -5.48 18.43
C VAL A 201 45.87 -6.77 18.17
N ARG A 202 46.00 -7.36 16.98
CA ARG A 202 45.35 -8.64 16.63
C ARG A 202 45.82 -9.80 17.52
N ARG A 203 47.12 -9.85 17.87
CA ARG A 203 47.68 -10.87 18.76
C ARG A 203 47.25 -10.64 20.21
N ALA A 204 47.28 -9.40 20.69
CA ALA A 204 46.89 -9.01 22.05
C ALA A 204 45.39 -9.26 22.32
N ALA A 205 44.50 -9.00 21.36
CA ALA A 205 43.09 -9.41 21.42
C ALA A 205 42.88 -10.93 21.18
N GLY A 206 43.91 -11.64 20.70
CA GLY A 206 43.89 -13.06 20.34
C GLY A 206 42.93 -13.39 19.19
N LEU A 207 42.85 -12.51 18.19
CA LEU A 207 42.06 -12.66 16.97
C LEU A 207 42.90 -13.20 15.80
N GLU A 208 43.74 -14.19 16.07
CA GLU A 208 44.64 -14.79 15.09
C GLU A 208 43.89 -15.57 13.99
N GLN A 209 42.63 -15.97 14.23
CA GLN A 209 41.79 -16.65 13.25
C GLN A 209 41.64 -15.85 11.94
N ARG A 210 41.75 -16.54 10.79
CA ARG A 210 41.60 -15.93 9.46
C ARG A 210 40.17 -15.39 9.29
N GLY A 211 40.03 -14.13 8.91
CA GLY A 211 38.72 -13.46 8.76
C GLY A 211 38.12 -12.93 10.07
N ALA A 212 38.83 -12.98 11.20
CA ALA A 212 38.36 -12.39 12.48
C ALA A 212 38.61 -10.88 12.59
N LEU A 213 39.51 -10.31 11.78
CA LEU A 213 39.85 -8.89 11.74
C LEU A 213 39.91 -8.41 10.28
N PHE A 214 39.31 -7.26 10.02
CA PHE A 214 39.29 -6.52 8.76
C PHE A 214 39.69 -5.06 9.00
N VAL A 215 40.21 -4.42 7.96
CA VAL A 215 40.46 -2.97 7.91
C VAL A 215 39.63 -2.37 6.77
N LEU A 216 39.01 -1.22 7.01
CA LEU A 216 38.27 -0.43 6.02
C LEU A 216 38.82 0.99 6.03
N SER A 217 39.23 1.51 4.87
CA SER A 217 39.65 2.90 4.73
C SER A 217 38.44 3.84 4.75
N THR A 218 38.55 4.98 5.41
CA THR A 218 37.45 5.97 5.46
C THR A 218 37.26 6.73 4.15
N ALA A 219 38.21 6.64 3.22
CA ALA A 219 38.17 7.29 1.91
C ALA A 219 37.97 6.32 0.72
N THR A 220 37.85 5.01 0.93
CA THR A 220 37.67 4.05 -0.18
C THR A 220 36.28 4.14 -0.81
N THR A 221 36.26 4.36 -2.12
CA THR A 221 35.06 4.22 -2.97
C THR A 221 34.62 2.77 -3.15
N ASP A 222 35.52 1.79 -2.98
CA ASP A 222 35.23 0.35 -3.14
C ASP A 222 34.70 -0.33 -1.85
N VAL A 223 33.65 0.27 -1.27
CA VAL A 223 32.82 -0.38 -0.25
C VAL A 223 32.22 -1.72 -0.75
N PRO A 224 31.83 -1.90 -2.04
CA PRO A 224 31.30 -3.16 -2.54
C PRO A 224 32.26 -4.36 -2.46
N ALA A 225 33.54 -4.23 -2.82
CA ALA A 225 34.48 -5.35 -2.75
C ALA A 225 34.83 -5.71 -1.30
N PHE A 226 35.00 -4.69 -0.43
CA PHE A 226 35.11 -4.90 1.02
C PHE A 226 33.91 -5.69 1.55
N TRP A 227 32.70 -5.28 1.18
CA TRP A 227 31.46 -5.90 1.61
C TRP A 227 31.36 -7.36 1.16
N ALA A 228 31.70 -7.69 -0.09
CA ALA A 228 31.70 -9.05 -0.59
C ALA A 228 32.75 -9.97 0.11
N SER A 229 33.83 -9.39 0.63
CA SER A 229 34.82 -10.08 1.46
C SER A 229 34.28 -10.36 2.87
N LEU A 230 33.66 -9.35 3.49
CA LEU A 230 33.01 -9.45 4.80
C LEU A 230 31.83 -10.45 4.79
N GLU A 231 30.99 -10.43 3.76
CA GLU A 231 29.90 -11.40 3.56
C GLU A 231 30.41 -12.85 3.57
N ARG A 232 31.53 -13.11 2.90
CA ARG A 232 32.12 -14.46 2.84
C ARG A 232 32.66 -14.89 4.20
N ALA A 233 33.39 -14.05 4.93
CA ALA A 233 33.88 -14.39 6.27
C ALA A 233 32.74 -14.59 7.28
N VAL A 234 31.68 -13.77 7.22
CA VAL A 234 30.47 -13.93 8.05
C VAL A 234 29.73 -15.23 7.69
N TRP A 235 29.65 -15.57 6.40
CA TRP A 235 29.07 -16.83 5.93
C TRP A 235 29.85 -18.07 6.42
N ASP A 236 31.17 -18.06 6.29
CA ASP A 236 32.03 -19.17 6.73
C ASP A 236 32.01 -19.34 8.26
N GLY A 237 32.05 -18.24 9.01
CA GLY A 237 31.90 -18.23 10.47
C GLY A 237 30.53 -18.73 10.94
N ALA A 238 29.46 -18.33 10.24
CA ALA A 238 28.13 -18.87 10.47
C ALA A 238 28.03 -20.37 10.11
N GLY A 239 28.76 -20.78 9.08
CA GLY A 239 28.93 -22.16 8.65
C GLY A 239 29.35 -23.08 9.79
N GLU A 240 30.48 -22.78 10.43
CA GLU A 240 30.96 -23.59 11.57
C GLU A 240 30.01 -23.54 12.78
N TYR A 241 29.44 -22.38 13.08
CA TYR A 241 28.47 -22.25 14.17
C TYR A 241 27.25 -23.17 13.98
N TYR A 242 26.61 -23.17 12.81
CA TYR A 242 25.44 -24.01 12.58
C TYR A 242 25.80 -25.49 12.43
N LYS A 243 26.98 -25.86 11.90
CA LYS A 243 27.51 -27.24 11.95
C LYS A 243 27.62 -27.75 13.39
N GLU A 244 28.12 -26.94 14.32
CA GLU A 244 28.15 -27.28 15.75
C GLU A 244 26.75 -27.45 16.34
N ARG A 245 25.78 -26.58 15.97
CA ARG A 245 24.38 -26.71 16.41
C ARG A 245 23.73 -27.99 15.87
N VAL A 246 23.97 -28.36 14.61
CA VAL A 246 23.54 -29.64 14.02
C VAL A 246 24.13 -30.82 14.80
N ARG A 247 25.44 -30.83 15.06
CA ARG A 247 26.11 -31.84 15.90
C ARG A 247 25.52 -31.92 17.32
N HIS A 248 25.06 -30.81 17.90
CA HIS A 248 24.38 -30.81 19.20
C HIS A 248 22.94 -31.37 19.13
N VAL A 249 22.15 -31.02 18.10
CA VAL A 249 20.79 -31.57 17.91
C VAL A 249 20.84 -33.07 17.65
N ARG A 250 21.74 -33.56 16.78
CA ARG A 250 21.91 -35.00 16.50
C ARG A 250 22.24 -35.79 17.78
N ARG A 251 23.17 -35.30 18.63
CA ARG A 251 23.51 -35.92 19.94
C ARG A 251 22.34 -35.92 20.93
N ASN A 252 21.48 -34.90 20.92
CA ASN A 252 20.30 -34.84 21.79
C ASN A 252 19.15 -35.71 21.28
N ARG A 253 19.04 -35.97 19.97
CA ARG A 253 17.96 -36.79 19.39
C ARG A 253 17.92 -38.20 19.97
N ALA A 254 19.09 -38.80 20.20
CA ALA A 254 19.23 -40.11 20.87
C ALA A 254 18.88 -40.10 22.38
N ARG A 255 18.48 -38.96 22.95
CA ARG A 255 18.10 -38.77 24.36
C ARG A 255 16.64 -38.32 24.53
N TYR A 256 15.81 -38.52 23.51
CA TYR A 256 14.38 -38.21 23.53
C TYR A 256 13.51 -39.45 23.25
N PRO A 257 12.37 -39.63 23.96
CA PRO A 257 11.86 -38.80 25.04
C PRO A 257 12.80 -38.78 26.28
N PRO A 258 12.81 -37.68 27.06
CA PRO A 258 13.67 -37.58 28.24
C PRO A 258 13.22 -38.56 29.34
N SER A 259 14.16 -39.04 30.14
CA SER A 259 13.89 -40.06 31.17
C SER A 259 12.93 -39.59 32.27
N PRO A 260 12.26 -40.51 32.99
CA PRO A 260 11.37 -40.18 34.10
C PRO A 260 12.02 -39.27 35.15
N THR A 261 13.30 -39.49 35.48
CA THR A 261 14.10 -38.65 36.39
C THR A 261 14.13 -37.17 35.99
N VAL A 262 14.03 -36.86 34.70
CA VAL A 262 14.01 -35.50 34.17
C VAL A 262 12.59 -34.92 34.12
N LEU A 263 11.57 -35.77 33.93
CA LEU A 263 10.16 -35.37 33.75
C LEU A 263 9.39 -35.27 35.06
N GLN A 264 9.52 -36.26 35.95
CA GLN A 264 8.69 -36.39 37.16
C GLN A 264 8.78 -35.16 38.09
N PRO A 265 9.95 -34.54 38.36
CA PRO A 265 10.01 -33.30 39.14
C PRO A 265 9.32 -32.12 38.45
N LEU A 266 9.38 -32.04 37.11
CA LEU A 266 8.72 -30.98 36.34
C LEU A 266 7.20 -31.12 36.38
N LEU A 267 6.69 -32.36 36.25
CA LEU A 267 5.26 -32.65 36.31
C LEU A 267 4.71 -32.45 37.72
N ALA A 268 5.43 -32.87 38.77
CA ALA A 268 5.03 -32.65 40.16
C ALA A 268 4.93 -31.15 40.49
N ALA A 269 5.98 -30.37 40.22
CA ALA A 269 5.98 -28.93 40.46
C ALA A 269 4.94 -28.18 39.60
N ALA A 270 4.74 -28.59 38.33
CA ALA A 270 3.69 -28.03 37.48
C ALA A 270 2.27 -28.40 37.95
N GLY A 271 2.08 -29.58 38.54
CA GLY A 271 0.81 -30.02 39.14
C GLY A 271 0.44 -29.16 40.35
N VAL A 272 1.36 -29.03 41.32
CA VAL A 272 1.19 -28.17 42.50
C VAL A 272 0.97 -26.70 42.13
N ALA A 273 1.57 -26.25 41.01
CA ALA A 273 1.40 -24.90 40.48
C ALA A 273 0.16 -24.69 39.58
N GLY A 274 -0.66 -25.73 39.33
CA GLY A 274 -1.81 -25.64 38.42
C GLY A 274 -1.45 -25.37 36.95
N MET A 275 -0.21 -25.66 36.54
CA MET A 275 0.34 -25.36 35.20
C MET A 275 0.28 -26.55 34.22
N LEU A 276 -0.23 -27.70 34.65
CA LEU A 276 -0.58 -28.81 33.76
C LEU A 276 -1.92 -28.51 33.06
N ARG A 277 -2.04 -28.94 31.80
CA ARG A 277 -3.31 -28.83 31.05
C ARG A 277 -4.10 -30.13 31.14
N PRO A 278 -5.43 -30.10 31.25
CA PRO A 278 -6.26 -31.28 30.99
C PRO A 278 -6.12 -31.67 29.52
N GLY A 279 -5.86 -32.95 29.25
CA GLY A 279 -5.63 -33.49 27.91
C GLY A 279 -5.05 -34.91 27.93
N PRO A 280 -5.02 -35.61 26.79
CA PRO A 280 -4.65 -37.03 26.74
C PRO A 280 -3.15 -37.30 26.92
N THR A 281 -2.27 -36.31 26.72
CA THR A 281 -0.82 -36.46 26.82
C THR A 281 -0.22 -35.44 27.77
N ALA A 282 0.25 -35.88 28.94
CA ALA A 282 0.89 -35.01 29.94
C ALA A 282 2.28 -34.47 29.51
N THR A 283 2.88 -35.01 28.43
CA THR A 283 4.19 -34.59 27.89
C THR A 283 4.24 -34.77 26.37
N LEU A 284 5.19 -34.09 25.70
CA LEU A 284 5.46 -34.26 24.26
C LEU A 284 5.86 -35.72 23.93
N THR A 285 5.12 -36.36 23.02
CA THR A 285 5.33 -37.76 22.59
C THR A 285 6.63 -37.97 21.79
N LEU A 286 7.08 -39.21 21.63
CA LEU A 286 8.24 -39.57 20.80
C LEU A 286 8.13 -38.99 19.37
N ASN A 287 6.95 -39.08 18.74
CA ASN A 287 6.72 -38.49 17.42
C ASN A 287 6.87 -36.97 17.46
N GLY A 288 6.34 -36.31 18.49
CA GLY A 288 6.54 -34.89 18.73
C GLY A 288 8.02 -34.48 18.89
N TRP A 289 8.82 -35.29 19.59
CA TRP A 289 10.28 -35.10 19.69
C TRP A 289 11.02 -35.34 18.36
N ASN A 290 10.61 -36.34 17.58
CA ASN A 290 11.15 -36.59 16.24
C ASN A 290 10.89 -35.41 15.30
N ILE A 291 9.63 -34.95 15.18
CA ILE A 291 9.27 -33.76 14.39
C ILE A 291 10.08 -32.54 14.87
N ARG A 292 10.16 -32.32 16.19
CA ARG A 292 10.91 -31.21 16.81
C ARG A 292 12.42 -31.28 16.59
N THR A 293 13.02 -32.45 16.37
CA THR A 293 14.45 -32.59 16.08
C THR A 293 14.74 -32.49 14.58
N ALA A 294 13.96 -33.17 13.74
CA ALA A 294 14.02 -33.04 12.28
C ALA A 294 13.82 -31.58 11.82
N PHE A 295 12.80 -30.88 12.33
CA PHE A 295 12.58 -29.46 12.03
C PHE A 295 13.79 -28.58 12.33
N LYS A 296 14.50 -28.85 13.45
CA LYS A 296 15.68 -28.07 13.85
C LYS A 296 16.90 -28.37 12.98
N LEU A 297 17.05 -29.61 12.54
CA LEU A 297 18.10 -29.99 11.58
C LEU A 297 17.86 -29.27 10.25
N GLY A 298 16.64 -29.36 9.72
CA GLY A 298 16.23 -28.64 8.49
C GLY A 298 16.37 -27.13 8.59
N ALA A 299 15.99 -26.52 9.72
CA ALA A 299 16.15 -25.08 9.91
C ALA A 299 17.61 -24.62 9.97
N PHE A 300 18.52 -25.46 10.50
CA PHE A 300 19.96 -25.15 10.49
C PHE A 300 20.61 -25.43 9.13
N SER A 301 20.18 -26.46 8.39
CA SER A 301 20.65 -26.66 7.00
C SER A 301 20.11 -25.59 6.04
N GLU A 302 18.91 -25.03 6.28
CA GLU A 302 18.39 -23.89 5.51
C GLU A 302 19.26 -22.64 5.73
N MET A 303 19.69 -22.39 6.98
CA MET A 303 20.63 -21.31 7.33
C MET A 303 22.05 -21.54 6.79
N LEU A 304 22.44 -22.78 6.50
CA LEU A 304 23.69 -23.15 5.83
C LEU A 304 23.59 -23.10 4.30
N GLY A 305 22.41 -22.90 3.74
CA GLY A 305 22.16 -22.93 2.29
C GLY A 305 22.14 -24.33 1.66
N ASP A 306 22.25 -25.42 2.44
CA ASP A 306 22.18 -26.78 1.90
C ASP A 306 20.71 -27.17 1.61
N VAL A 307 20.27 -26.89 0.39
CA VAL A 307 18.94 -27.24 -0.11
C VAL A 307 18.67 -28.75 -0.03
N ARG A 308 19.69 -29.61 -0.21
CA ARG A 308 19.53 -31.07 -0.26
C ARG A 308 19.32 -31.65 1.14
N GLU A 309 20.19 -31.34 2.10
CA GLU A 309 19.99 -31.77 3.50
C GLU A 309 18.70 -31.17 4.09
N THR A 310 18.34 -29.94 3.71
CA THR A 310 17.09 -29.29 4.16
C THR A 310 15.84 -30.02 3.67
N ILE A 311 15.77 -30.42 2.40
CA ILE A 311 14.64 -31.20 1.86
C ILE A 311 14.46 -32.49 2.66
N VAL A 312 15.54 -33.21 2.98
CA VAL A 312 15.49 -34.47 3.73
C VAL A 312 14.89 -34.26 5.13
N HIS A 313 15.44 -33.33 5.92
CA HIS A 313 14.97 -33.11 7.30
C HIS A 313 13.56 -32.51 7.39
N TYR A 314 13.20 -31.60 6.49
CA TYR A 314 11.83 -31.08 6.45
C TYR A 314 10.83 -32.12 5.92
N THR A 315 11.24 -33.02 5.01
CA THR A 315 10.40 -34.16 4.60
C THR A 315 10.19 -35.15 5.74
N GLU A 316 11.23 -35.45 6.54
CA GLU A 316 11.08 -36.26 7.75
C GLU A 316 10.11 -35.62 8.74
N ALA A 317 10.32 -34.34 9.07
CA ALA A 317 9.45 -33.59 9.98
C ALA A 317 7.99 -33.57 9.50
N TYR A 318 7.79 -33.31 8.20
CA TYR A 318 6.47 -33.23 7.58
C TYR A 318 5.74 -34.59 7.56
N ARG A 319 6.41 -35.68 7.15
CA ARG A 319 5.79 -37.02 7.09
C ARG A 319 5.35 -37.51 8.47
N VAL A 320 6.20 -37.37 9.50
CA VAL A 320 5.85 -37.78 10.88
C VAL A 320 4.72 -36.90 11.44
N LEU A 321 4.73 -35.59 11.13
CA LEU A 321 3.68 -34.66 11.52
C LEU A 321 2.32 -35.00 10.89
N MET A 322 2.29 -35.31 9.60
CA MET A 322 1.06 -35.68 8.89
C MET A 322 0.52 -37.04 9.38
N HIS A 323 1.31 -38.11 9.26
CA HIS A 323 0.80 -39.49 9.43
C HIS A 323 0.75 -39.98 10.88
N HIS A 324 1.65 -39.50 11.74
CA HIS A 324 1.83 -40.06 13.09
C HIS A 324 1.58 -39.05 14.21
N TYR A 325 1.05 -37.87 13.88
CA TYR A 325 0.73 -36.81 14.84
C TYR A 325 -0.65 -36.17 14.54
N LEU A 326 -0.83 -35.54 13.38
CA LEU A 326 -2.13 -34.98 12.96
C LEU A 326 -3.17 -36.07 12.68
N GLY A 327 -2.76 -37.19 12.08
CA GLY A 327 -3.64 -38.35 11.84
C GLY A 327 -4.12 -39.10 13.09
N ASN A 328 -3.58 -38.81 14.29
CA ASN A 328 -3.94 -39.51 15.52
C ASN A 328 -4.67 -38.58 16.51
N THR A 329 -6.00 -38.68 16.52
CA THR A 329 -6.89 -37.87 17.38
C THR A 329 -6.73 -38.14 18.88
N HIS A 330 -6.18 -39.28 19.29
CA HIS A 330 -5.85 -39.56 20.70
C HIS A 330 -4.60 -38.80 21.17
N VAL A 331 -3.64 -38.56 20.27
CA VAL A 331 -2.47 -37.71 20.55
C VAL A 331 -2.83 -36.23 20.40
N LEU A 332 -3.68 -35.90 19.42
CA LEU A 332 -3.93 -34.52 19.04
C LEU A 332 -5.40 -34.28 18.65
N GLN A 333 -6.23 -34.03 19.65
CA GLN A 333 -7.66 -33.76 19.46
C GLN A 333 -7.89 -32.51 18.57
N PRO A 334 -8.76 -32.58 17.55
CA PRO A 334 -9.12 -31.45 16.71
C PRO A 334 -9.66 -30.24 17.49
N ARG A 335 -9.58 -29.06 16.88
CA ARG A 335 -9.96 -27.74 17.46
C ARG A 335 -9.20 -27.34 18.74
N THR A 336 -8.24 -28.13 19.24
CA THR A 336 -7.33 -27.71 20.32
C THR A 336 -6.24 -26.75 19.84
N LYS A 337 -5.66 -25.98 20.77
CA LYS A 337 -4.52 -25.08 20.45
C LYS A 337 -3.32 -25.84 19.86
N ARG A 338 -3.00 -27.04 20.36
CA ARG A 338 -1.88 -27.84 19.82
C ARG A 338 -2.18 -28.40 18.42
N TRP A 339 -3.42 -28.77 18.15
CA TRP A 339 -3.85 -29.14 16.80
C TRP A 339 -3.72 -27.97 15.81
N ALA A 340 -4.10 -26.75 16.22
CA ALA A 340 -3.90 -25.55 15.40
C ALA A 340 -2.41 -25.22 15.16
N GLU A 341 -1.57 -25.30 16.21
CA GLU A 341 -0.11 -25.16 16.09
C GLU A 341 0.51 -26.21 15.14
N ALA A 342 0.02 -27.45 15.18
CA ALA A 342 0.48 -28.54 14.32
C ALA A 342 0.03 -28.40 12.85
N LYS A 343 -1.21 -27.95 12.59
CA LYS A 343 -1.68 -27.63 11.22
C LYS A 343 -0.84 -26.51 10.62
N VAL A 344 -0.66 -25.40 11.34
CA VAL A 344 0.21 -24.28 10.94
C VAL A 344 1.63 -24.75 10.60
N LEU A 345 2.19 -25.68 11.39
CA LEU A 345 3.50 -26.26 11.10
C LEU A 345 3.50 -27.13 9.83
N ALA A 346 2.45 -27.89 9.57
CA ALA A 346 2.33 -28.71 8.35
C ALA A 346 2.16 -27.86 7.09
N ASP A 347 1.29 -26.85 7.14
CA ASP A 347 1.04 -25.90 6.06
C ASP A 347 2.35 -25.18 5.65
N THR A 348 3.09 -24.68 6.66
CA THR A 348 4.33 -23.93 6.44
C THR A 348 5.52 -24.81 6.03
N LEU A 349 5.63 -26.04 6.58
CA LEU A 349 6.60 -27.04 6.08
C LEU A 349 6.34 -27.42 4.62
N SER A 350 5.08 -27.57 4.23
CA SER A 350 4.73 -27.89 2.84
C SER A 350 5.15 -26.79 1.88
N LEU A 351 4.87 -25.52 2.20
CA LEU A 351 5.32 -24.39 1.39
C LEU A 351 6.86 -24.30 1.33
N LYS A 352 7.56 -24.54 2.45
CA LYS A 352 9.04 -24.60 2.46
C LYS A 352 9.57 -25.72 1.57
N LEU A 353 8.97 -26.92 1.59
CA LEU A 353 9.34 -28.02 0.70
C LEU A 353 9.08 -27.69 -0.78
N SER A 354 7.93 -27.13 -1.14
CA SER A 354 7.67 -26.67 -2.51
C SER A 354 8.69 -25.61 -2.96
N LYS A 355 9.05 -24.64 -2.10
CA LYS A 355 10.12 -23.66 -2.39
C LYS A 355 11.49 -24.33 -2.60
N LEU A 356 11.88 -25.26 -1.74
CA LEU A 356 13.16 -25.96 -1.83
C LEU A 356 13.24 -26.84 -3.10
N HIS A 357 12.13 -27.45 -3.51
CA HIS A 357 12.06 -28.15 -4.79
C HIS A 357 12.18 -27.21 -6.00
N LEU A 358 11.64 -25.99 -5.94
CA LEU A 358 11.86 -24.97 -6.97
C LEU A 358 13.32 -24.47 -7.01
N TYR A 359 13.99 -24.29 -5.85
CA TYR A 359 15.43 -24.02 -5.80
C TYR A 359 16.27 -25.18 -6.37
N ALA A 360 15.80 -26.42 -6.21
CA ALA A 360 16.41 -27.61 -6.81
C ALA A 360 16.01 -27.83 -8.29
N ALA A 361 15.48 -26.79 -8.97
CA ALA A 361 15.01 -26.81 -10.36
C ALA A 361 13.95 -27.89 -10.68
N ASN A 362 13.26 -28.42 -9.66
CA ASN A 362 12.33 -29.53 -9.78
C ASN A 362 10.88 -29.09 -9.49
N ALA A 363 10.29 -28.43 -10.49
CA ALA A 363 8.89 -28.00 -10.44
C ALA A 363 7.90 -29.17 -10.32
N THR A 364 8.22 -30.37 -10.83
CA THR A 364 7.34 -31.55 -10.72
C THR A 364 7.24 -32.03 -9.27
N ALA A 365 8.34 -32.06 -8.52
CA ALA A 365 8.36 -32.34 -7.09
C ALA A 365 7.67 -31.24 -6.26
N ALA A 366 7.85 -29.96 -6.63
CA ALA A 366 7.17 -28.85 -5.97
C ALA A 366 5.64 -28.93 -6.12
N ARG A 367 5.15 -29.29 -7.33
CA ARG A 367 3.72 -29.54 -7.62
C ARG A 367 3.21 -30.79 -6.91
N ALA A 368 3.99 -31.88 -6.90
CA ALA A 368 3.64 -33.12 -6.22
C ALA A 368 3.47 -32.90 -4.70
N GLN A 369 4.40 -32.19 -4.06
CA GLN A 369 4.30 -31.82 -2.64
C GLN A 369 3.04 -31.00 -2.35
N PHE A 370 2.72 -30.01 -3.20
CA PHE A 370 1.52 -29.18 -3.03
C PHE A 370 0.22 -29.97 -3.18
N HIS A 371 0.07 -30.79 -4.23
CA HIS A 371 -1.11 -31.63 -4.42
C HIS A 371 -1.22 -32.73 -3.34
N TYR A 372 -0.09 -33.28 -2.89
CA TYR A 372 -0.06 -34.24 -1.79
C TYR A 372 -0.57 -33.61 -0.49
N HIS A 373 -0.04 -32.45 -0.13
CA HIS A 373 -0.45 -31.71 1.05
C HIS A 373 -1.93 -31.33 1.01
N THR A 374 -2.38 -30.70 -0.08
CA THR A 374 -3.78 -30.29 -0.23
C THR A 374 -4.72 -31.50 -0.15
N ARG A 375 -4.48 -32.57 -0.91
CA ARG A 375 -5.32 -33.79 -0.86
C ARG A 375 -5.32 -34.46 0.52
N HIS A 376 -4.15 -34.64 1.16
CA HIS A 376 -4.07 -35.37 2.42
C HIS A 376 -4.64 -34.55 3.60
N MET A 377 -4.46 -33.23 3.60
CA MET A 377 -5.14 -32.33 4.54
C MET A 377 -6.65 -32.24 4.30
N SER A 378 -7.14 -32.37 3.06
CA SER A 378 -8.58 -32.49 2.78
C SER A 378 -9.18 -33.77 3.38
N ALA A 379 -8.50 -34.91 3.24
CA ALA A 379 -8.94 -36.19 3.80
C ALA A 379 -8.97 -36.16 5.34
N LEU A 380 -7.91 -35.62 5.97
CA LEU A 380 -7.88 -35.38 7.42
C LEU A 380 -8.94 -34.36 7.85
N GLY A 381 -9.14 -33.31 7.05
CA GLY A 381 -10.18 -32.30 7.25
C GLY A 381 -11.58 -32.91 7.35
N HIS A 382 -11.96 -33.75 6.38
CA HIS A 382 -13.22 -34.49 6.41
C HIS A 382 -13.37 -35.33 7.70
N ALA A 383 -12.34 -36.09 8.08
CA ALA A 383 -12.33 -36.86 9.34
C ALA A 383 -12.45 -35.99 10.61
N TRP A 384 -12.01 -34.73 10.55
CA TRP A 384 -12.16 -33.73 11.63
C TRP A 384 -13.50 -32.95 11.57
N ARG A 385 -14.42 -33.29 10.65
CA ARG A 385 -15.65 -32.52 10.32
C ARG A 385 -15.36 -31.09 9.83
N ILE A 386 -14.31 -30.96 9.03
CA ILE A 386 -13.85 -29.74 8.35
C ILE A 386 -13.56 -30.12 6.88
N GLY A 387 -14.58 -30.64 6.21
CA GLY A 387 -14.56 -31.07 4.81
C GLY A 387 -15.09 -29.99 3.85
N ALA A 388 -15.39 -30.39 2.61
CA ALA A 388 -15.90 -29.51 1.56
C ALA A 388 -17.21 -28.78 1.93
N ASP A 389 -17.96 -29.28 2.91
CA ASP A 389 -19.20 -28.70 3.43
C ASP A 389 -18.96 -27.53 4.39
N SER A 390 -17.69 -27.15 4.64
CA SER A 390 -17.31 -26.16 5.66
C SER A 390 -16.57 -24.94 5.10
N VAL A 391 -16.93 -23.76 5.60
CA VAL A 391 -16.25 -22.48 5.31
C VAL A 391 -14.77 -22.55 5.68
N GLU A 392 -14.45 -23.13 6.85
CA GLU A 392 -13.08 -23.32 7.33
C GLU A 392 -12.16 -24.04 6.33
N PHE A 393 -12.68 -25.05 5.63
CA PHE A 393 -11.93 -25.82 4.63
C PHE A 393 -11.57 -24.97 3.41
N TRP A 394 -12.58 -24.35 2.77
CA TRP A 394 -12.36 -23.53 1.58
C TRP A 394 -11.50 -22.32 1.87
N THR A 395 -11.70 -21.67 3.02
CA THR A 395 -10.85 -20.57 3.51
C THR A 395 -9.39 -21.00 3.75
N TRP A 396 -9.12 -22.25 4.11
CA TRP A 396 -7.75 -22.78 4.17
C TRP A 396 -7.20 -23.09 2.76
N LEU A 397 -7.98 -23.74 1.90
CA LEU A 397 -7.54 -24.12 0.55
C LEU A 397 -7.24 -22.89 -0.33
N ALA A 398 -8.05 -21.83 -0.23
CA ALA A 398 -7.78 -20.53 -0.86
C ALA A 398 -6.40 -19.97 -0.47
N LYS A 399 -6.05 -20.05 0.82
CA LYS A 399 -4.74 -19.59 1.33
C LYS A 399 -3.58 -20.42 0.81
N GLN A 400 -3.77 -21.74 0.62
CA GLN A 400 -2.74 -22.60 0.01
C GLN A 400 -2.46 -22.16 -1.44
N TYR A 401 -3.50 -21.97 -2.25
CA TYR A 401 -3.36 -21.46 -3.62
C TYR A 401 -2.77 -20.04 -3.66
N GLN A 402 -3.22 -19.12 -2.80
CA GLN A 402 -2.66 -17.78 -2.68
C GLN A 402 -1.14 -17.82 -2.40
N MET A 403 -0.71 -18.64 -1.42
CA MET A 403 0.68 -18.68 -1.00
C MET A 403 1.60 -19.36 -2.00
N LEU A 404 1.11 -20.37 -2.73
CA LEU A 404 1.83 -20.92 -3.87
C LEU A 404 1.93 -19.92 -5.02
N GLY A 405 0.86 -19.17 -5.33
CA GLY A 405 0.90 -18.08 -6.31
C GLY A 405 1.90 -16.98 -5.92
N GLU A 406 1.89 -16.54 -4.65
CA GLU A 406 2.85 -15.58 -4.08
C GLU A 406 4.30 -16.08 -4.19
N LEU A 407 4.55 -17.37 -3.92
CA LEU A 407 5.86 -18.00 -4.12
C LEU A 407 6.28 -18.03 -5.59
N MET A 408 5.37 -18.37 -6.51
CA MET A 408 5.66 -18.47 -7.95
C MET A 408 5.96 -17.10 -8.57
N VAL A 409 5.24 -16.02 -8.21
CA VAL A 409 5.59 -14.65 -8.63
C VAL A 409 7.04 -14.32 -8.28
N HIS A 410 7.49 -14.66 -7.07
CA HIS A 410 8.87 -14.44 -6.66
C HIS A 410 9.89 -15.34 -7.38
N ALA A 411 9.52 -16.59 -7.71
CA ALA A 411 10.38 -17.50 -8.45
C ALA A 411 10.61 -17.05 -9.91
N TYR A 412 9.54 -16.63 -10.61
CA TYR A 412 9.61 -16.09 -11.97
C TYR A 412 10.43 -14.79 -12.02
N ALA A 413 10.12 -13.81 -11.15
CA ALA A 413 10.80 -12.52 -11.11
C ALA A 413 12.31 -12.61 -10.76
N ALA A 414 12.75 -13.73 -10.17
CA ALA A 414 14.16 -13.97 -9.88
C ALA A 414 14.94 -14.64 -11.03
N HIS A 415 14.25 -15.23 -12.02
CA HIS A 415 14.89 -16.04 -13.07
C HIS A 415 14.16 -15.98 -14.42
N GLU A 416 14.03 -14.80 -15.03
CA GLU A 416 13.38 -14.64 -16.35
C GLU A 416 13.92 -15.62 -17.40
N ARG A 417 15.24 -15.85 -17.42
CA ARG A 417 15.91 -16.77 -18.36
C ARG A 417 15.62 -18.26 -18.12
N THR A 418 15.22 -18.67 -16.91
CA THR A 418 14.85 -20.06 -16.60
C THR A 418 13.38 -20.23 -16.26
N ALA A 419 12.52 -19.27 -16.65
CA ALA A 419 11.07 -19.33 -16.49
C ALA A 419 10.44 -20.63 -17.04
N HIS A 420 11.07 -21.24 -18.06
CA HIS A 420 10.66 -22.52 -18.63
C HIS A 420 10.79 -23.71 -17.65
N VAL A 421 11.72 -23.67 -16.68
CA VAL A 421 11.89 -24.72 -15.66
C VAL A 421 10.66 -24.83 -14.76
N TYR A 422 9.92 -23.74 -14.60
CA TYR A 422 8.72 -23.67 -13.77
C TYR A 422 7.42 -24.07 -14.50
N SER A 423 7.48 -24.30 -15.82
CA SER A 423 6.33 -24.62 -16.68
C SER A 423 5.52 -25.86 -16.28
N ALA A 424 6.11 -26.80 -15.53
CA ALA A 424 5.41 -27.97 -15.01
C ALA A 424 4.46 -27.66 -13.84
N LEU A 425 4.43 -26.42 -13.34
CA LEU A 425 3.60 -25.95 -12.24
C LEU A 425 2.66 -24.85 -12.74
N ASP A 426 1.44 -24.76 -12.19
CA ASP A 426 0.44 -23.80 -12.63
C ASP A 426 0.96 -22.34 -12.54
N PRO A 427 0.70 -21.49 -13.56
CA PRO A 427 1.20 -20.12 -13.56
C PRO A 427 0.50 -19.27 -12.49
N PRO A 428 1.10 -18.15 -12.04
CA PRO A 428 0.60 -17.38 -10.91
C PRO A 428 -0.86 -16.93 -11.03
N GLY A 429 -1.29 -16.52 -12.24
CA GLY A 429 -2.67 -16.12 -12.51
C GLY A 429 -3.66 -17.25 -12.26
N THR A 430 -3.36 -18.48 -12.71
CA THR A 430 -4.18 -19.67 -12.47
C THR A 430 -4.26 -19.99 -10.98
N LEU A 431 -3.15 -19.86 -10.24
CA LEU A 431 -3.12 -20.07 -8.79
C LEU A 431 -3.97 -19.04 -8.04
N PHE A 432 -3.89 -17.75 -8.38
CA PHE A 432 -4.76 -16.72 -7.78
C PHE A 432 -6.24 -16.91 -8.18
N TYR A 433 -6.51 -17.36 -9.40
CA TYR A 433 -7.87 -17.68 -9.83
C TYR A 433 -8.45 -18.88 -9.06
N GLN A 434 -7.68 -19.95 -8.85
CA GLN A 434 -8.10 -21.08 -7.98
C GLN A 434 -8.29 -20.65 -6.53
N ALA A 435 -7.46 -19.73 -6.01
CA ALA A 435 -7.68 -19.13 -4.70
C ALA A 435 -9.01 -18.37 -4.64
N ALA A 436 -9.35 -17.58 -5.66
CA ALA A 436 -10.64 -16.90 -5.75
C ALA A 436 -11.82 -17.87 -5.78
N LEU A 437 -11.77 -18.91 -6.61
CA LEU A 437 -12.82 -19.93 -6.67
C LEU A 437 -13.06 -20.60 -5.31
N CYS A 438 -11.99 -20.91 -4.57
CA CYS A 438 -12.11 -21.43 -3.21
C CYS A 438 -12.78 -20.41 -2.27
N SER A 439 -12.40 -19.13 -2.34
CA SER A 439 -13.03 -18.07 -1.53
C SER A 439 -14.50 -17.78 -1.90
N MET A 440 -14.94 -18.11 -3.11
CA MET A 440 -16.34 -17.91 -3.57
C MET A 440 -17.32 -19.01 -3.11
N LEU A 441 -16.84 -20.19 -2.68
CA LEU A 441 -17.71 -21.30 -2.29
C LEU A 441 -18.37 -21.12 -0.91
N PRO A 442 -17.68 -20.58 0.13
CA PRO A 442 -18.30 -20.12 1.37
C PRO A 442 -19.43 -19.12 1.19
N THR A 443 -19.24 -18.11 0.34
CA THR A 443 -20.15 -16.97 0.24
C THR A 443 -21.46 -17.29 -0.47
N GLN A 444 -21.54 -18.37 -1.25
CA GLN A 444 -22.79 -18.87 -1.84
C GLN A 444 -23.87 -19.24 -0.79
N HIS A 445 -23.50 -19.42 0.48
CA HIS A 445 -24.42 -19.71 1.58
C HIS A 445 -24.62 -18.52 2.54
N ALA A 446 -23.86 -17.43 2.37
CA ALA A 446 -23.94 -16.25 3.23
C ALA A 446 -24.91 -15.23 2.63
N ARG A 447 -26.08 -15.03 3.26
CA ARG A 447 -27.07 -14.00 2.86
C ARG A 447 -26.68 -12.60 3.36
N THR A 448 -25.44 -12.21 3.13
CA THR A 448 -24.86 -10.91 3.52
C THR A 448 -24.56 -10.11 2.25
N HIS A 449 -25.09 -8.88 2.16
CA HIS A 449 -24.90 -8.02 0.99
C HIS A 449 -23.50 -7.36 0.93
N ASP A 450 -22.66 -7.54 1.95
CA ASP A 450 -21.30 -7.00 1.98
C ASP A 450 -20.35 -7.76 1.04
N LEU A 451 -19.51 -7.01 0.32
CA LEU A 451 -18.45 -7.57 -0.52
C LEU A 451 -17.33 -8.18 0.32
N ASP A 452 -17.26 -9.51 0.31
CA ASP A 452 -16.15 -10.25 0.92
C ASP A 452 -14.84 -9.92 0.16
N PRO A 453 -13.82 -9.32 0.79
CA PRO A 453 -12.67 -8.74 0.08
C PRO A 453 -11.61 -9.76 -0.36
N ALA A 454 -11.76 -11.03 0.04
CA ALA A 454 -10.85 -12.11 -0.32
C ALA A 454 -10.99 -12.57 -1.78
N PRO A 455 -12.18 -12.98 -2.29
CA PRO A 455 -12.33 -13.39 -3.68
C PRO A 455 -12.04 -12.26 -4.68
N THR A 456 -12.40 -11.01 -4.38
CA THR A 456 -12.10 -9.86 -5.25
C THR A 456 -10.60 -9.63 -5.39
N GLN A 457 -9.86 -9.48 -4.28
CA GLN A 457 -8.40 -9.34 -4.30
C GLN A 457 -7.69 -10.51 -5.01
N HIS A 458 -8.25 -11.71 -4.96
CA HIS A 458 -7.69 -12.87 -5.66
C HIS A 458 -7.96 -12.81 -7.18
N LEU A 459 -9.13 -12.33 -7.62
CA LEU A 459 -9.42 -12.12 -9.04
C LEU A 459 -8.67 -10.94 -9.66
N GLU A 460 -8.48 -9.84 -8.94
CA GLU A 460 -7.63 -8.70 -9.37
C GLU A 460 -6.20 -9.18 -9.66
N ARG A 461 -5.60 -9.91 -8.71
CA ARG A 461 -4.25 -10.46 -8.88
C ARG A 461 -4.15 -11.54 -9.95
N ALA A 462 -5.22 -12.28 -10.20
CA ALA A 462 -5.31 -13.20 -11.32
C ALA A 462 -5.34 -12.42 -12.66
N TYR A 463 -6.21 -11.42 -12.76
CA TYR A 463 -6.34 -10.52 -13.91
C TYR A 463 -5.01 -9.86 -14.27
N ASP A 464 -4.33 -9.25 -13.30
CA ASP A 464 -3.03 -8.58 -13.52
C ASP A 464 -1.96 -9.56 -14.02
N ALA A 465 -1.85 -10.75 -13.41
CA ALA A 465 -0.90 -11.77 -13.83
C ALA A 465 -1.23 -12.30 -15.25
N PHE A 466 -2.51 -12.47 -15.58
CA PHE A 466 -2.93 -12.86 -16.92
C PHE A 466 -2.61 -11.77 -17.95
N GLN A 467 -2.81 -10.48 -17.64
CA GLN A 467 -2.43 -9.37 -18.51
C GLN A 467 -0.91 -9.30 -18.72
N GLN A 468 -0.12 -9.41 -17.65
CA GLN A 468 1.35 -9.41 -17.71
C GLN A 468 1.90 -10.54 -18.59
N HIS A 469 1.31 -11.74 -18.52
CA HIS A 469 1.67 -12.88 -19.36
C HIS A 469 0.95 -12.91 -20.72
N LYS A 470 0.24 -11.84 -21.11
CA LYS A 470 -0.53 -11.69 -22.37
C LYS A 470 -1.63 -12.76 -22.57
N GLN A 471 -2.10 -13.37 -21.49
CA GLN A 471 -3.15 -14.40 -21.47
C GLN A 471 -4.55 -13.76 -21.46
N THR A 472 -4.84 -12.97 -22.50
CA THR A 472 -6.06 -12.13 -22.62
C THR A 472 -7.36 -12.86 -22.31
N ARG A 473 -7.56 -14.07 -22.85
CA ARG A 473 -8.75 -14.91 -22.58
C ARG A 473 -8.98 -15.16 -21.09
N LEU A 474 -7.92 -15.44 -20.34
CA LEU A 474 -8.00 -15.68 -18.90
C LEU A 474 -8.18 -14.39 -18.10
N ALA A 475 -7.61 -13.27 -18.57
CA ALA A 475 -7.87 -11.95 -18.01
C ALA A 475 -9.35 -11.56 -18.14
N HIS A 476 -9.95 -11.69 -19.33
CA HIS A 476 -11.38 -11.38 -19.51
C HIS A 476 -12.29 -12.32 -18.72
N LEU A 477 -11.95 -13.61 -18.60
CA LEU A 477 -12.65 -14.55 -17.71
C LEU A 477 -12.58 -14.15 -16.22
N ALA A 478 -11.42 -13.66 -15.75
CA ALA A 478 -11.27 -13.15 -14.38
C ALA A 478 -12.06 -11.85 -14.16
N ALA A 479 -12.02 -10.91 -15.11
CA ALA A 479 -12.78 -9.67 -15.06
C ALA A 479 -14.30 -9.89 -15.05
N THR A 480 -14.79 -10.83 -15.86
CA THR A 480 -16.21 -11.25 -15.86
C THR A 480 -16.64 -11.80 -14.49
N ARG A 481 -15.84 -12.68 -13.86
CA ARG A 481 -16.16 -13.17 -12.50
C ARG A 481 -16.09 -12.07 -11.43
N LEU A 482 -15.16 -11.14 -11.57
CA LEU A 482 -15.01 -10.01 -10.63
C LEU A 482 -16.22 -9.08 -10.71
N ALA A 483 -16.74 -8.82 -11.91
CA ALA A 483 -17.99 -8.07 -12.09
C ALA A 483 -19.19 -8.75 -11.42
N PHE A 484 -19.36 -10.07 -11.60
CA PHE A 484 -20.47 -10.80 -10.95
C PHE A 484 -20.42 -10.75 -9.42
N LEU A 485 -19.24 -10.64 -8.81
CA LEU A 485 -19.11 -10.41 -7.36
C LEU A 485 -19.57 -9.02 -6.93
N TYR A 486 -19.26 -7.99 -7.72
CA TYR A 486 -19.76 -6.64 -7.45
C TYR A 486 -21.30 -6.57 -7.55
N LEU A 487 -21.91 -7.27 -8.53
CA LEU A 487 -23.38 -7.36 -8.67
C LEU A 487 -24.06 -8.08 -7.50
N ALA A 488 -23.46 -9.17 -7.01
CA ALA A 488 -24.01 -9.91 -5.86
C ALA A 488 -24.14 -9.05 -4.58
N ALA A 489 -23.34 -7.99 -4.49
CA ALA A 489 -23.30 -7.02 -3.40
C ALA A 489 -23.87 -5.63 -3.77
N GLY A 490 -24.60 -5.51 -4.89
CA GLY A 490 -25.25 -4.26 -5.30
C GLY A 490 -24.30 -3.13 -5.71
N GLN A 491 -23.04 -3.41 -6.00
CA GLN A 491 -22.09 -2.43 -6.54
C GLN A 491 -22.14 -2.39 -8.07
N ASP A 492 -23.24 -1.86 -8.60
CA ASP A 492 -23.54 -1.87 -10.04
C ASP A 492 -22.48 -1.12 -10.89
N ALA A 493 -21.99 0.04 -10.43
CA ALA A 493 -21.04 0.86 -11.19
C ALA A 493 -19.65 0.22 -11.45
N PRO A 494 -18.93 -0.36 -10.46
CA PRO A 494 -17.68 -1.08 -10.75
C PRO A 494 -17.90 -2.38 -11.54
N ALA A 495 -19.05 -3.04 -11.36
CA ALA A 495 -19.42 -4.21 -12.14
C ALA A 495 -19.60 -3.86 -13.62
N GLU A 496 -20.40 -2.84 -13.94
CA GLU A 496 -20.64 -2.36 -15.29
C GLU A 496 -19.33 -1.97 -15.99
N LYS A 497 -18.45 -1.23 -15.30
CA LYS A 497 -17.15 -0.83 -15.83
C LYS A 497 -16.25 -2.02 -16.20
N LEU A 498 -16.38 -3.16 -15.51
CA LEU A 498 -15.69 -4.40 -15.86
C LEU A 498 -16.42 -5.19 -16.97
N ILE A 499 -17.75 -5.20 -16.96
CA ILE A 499 -18.57 -5.83 -18.00
C ILE A 499 -18.37 -5.14 -19.34
N GLY A 500 -18.41 -3.81 -19.44
CA GLY A 500 -18.13 -3.07 -20.67
C GLY A 500 -16.70 -3.27 -21.20
N ARG A 501 -15.71 -3.48 -20.31
CA ARG A 501 -14.35 -3.89 -20.70
C ARG A 501 -14.31 -5.30 -21.27
N ALA A 502 -15.12 -6.22 -20.75
CA ALA A 502 -15.22 -7.59 -21.24
C ALA A 502 -16.04 -7.69 -22.54
N LEU A 503 -17.16 -6.98 -22.63
CA LEU A 503 -18.06 -6.93 -23.79
C LEU A 503 -17.30 -6.50 -25.06
N ARG A 504 -16.50 -5.43 -25.02
CA ARG A 504 -15.67 -5.01 -26.17
C ARG A 504 -14.76 -6.13 -26.69
N TRP A 505 -14.26 -7.00 -25.81
CA TRP A 505 -13.46 -8.14 -26.23
C TRP A 505 -14.30 -9.31 -26.77
N TYR A 506 -15.41 -9.65 -26.10
CA TYR A 506 -16.32 -10.72 -26.55
C TYR A 506 -17.09 -10.36 -27.83
N ARG A 507 -17.37 -9.07 -28.10
CA ARG A 507 -17.85 -8.55 -29.39
C ARG A 507 -16.84 -8.90 -30.50
N ARG A 508 -15.57 -8.52 -30.32
CA ARG A 508 -14.51 -8.71 -31.30
C ARG A 508 -14.12 -10.17 -31.56
N GLU A 509 -14.23 -11.07 -30.57
CA GLU A 509 -14.01 -12.51 -30.76
C GLU A 509 -15.30 -13.32 -31.08
N GLY A 510 -16.46 -12.69 -31.23
CA GLY A 510 -17.69 -13.37 -31.69
C GLY A 510 -18.32 -14.36 -30.70
N TRP A 511 -18.12 -14.16 -29.39
CA TRP A 511 -18.64 -15.07 -28.36
C TRP A 511 -20.12 -14.78 -28.03
N GLU A 512 -21.02 -15.01 -28.98
CA GLU A 512 -22.45 -14.65 -28.92
C GLU A 512 -23.14 -14.92 -27.56
N VAL A 513 -22.98 -16.13 -27.01
CA VAL A 513 -23.62 -16.53 -25.75
C VAL A 513 -23.06 -15.75 -24.55
N LEU A 514 -21.74 -15.56 -24.48
CA LEU A 514 -21.11 -14.79 -23.39
C LEU A 514 -21.36 -13.29 -23.54
N ARG A 515 -21.41 -12.77 -24.77
CA ARG A 515 -21.84 -11.39 -25.04
C ARG A 515 -23.26 -11.18 -24.54
N PHE A 516 -24.20 -12.06 -24.89
CA PHE A 516 -25.58 -11.98 -24.45
C PHE A 516 -25.71 -11.99 -22.92
N VAL A 517 -25.15 -12.99 -22.22
CA VAL A 517 -25.25 -13.08 -20.74
C VAL A 517 -24.62 -11.85 -20.05
N LEU A 518 -23.50 -11.34 -20.56
CA LEU A 518 -22.87 -10.12 -20.03
C LEU A 518 -23.68 -8.87 -20.32
N LEU A 519 -24.27 -8.75 -21.50
CA LEU A 519 -25.11 -7.63 -21.92
C LEU A 519 -26.40 -7.57 -21.09
N MET A 520 -27.01 -8.74 -20.83
CA MET A 520 -28.14 -8.86 -19.91
C MET A 520 -27.78 -8.43 -18.48
N SER A 521 -26.56 -8.76 -18.05
CA SER A 521 -26.06 -8.34 -16.74
C SER A 521 -25.82 -6.83 -16.70
N ALA A 522 -25.24 -6.24 -17.75
CA ALA A 522 -24.99 -4.81 -17.87
C ALA A 522 -26.29 -3.98 -17.82
N ALA A 523 -27.33 -4.42 -18.54
CA ALA A 523 -28.66 -3.80 -18.48
C ALA A 523 -29.31 -3.90 -17.09
N ALA A 524 -28.95 -4.92 -16.29
CA ALA A 524 -29.37 -5.02 -14.89
C ALA A 524 -28.52 -4.12 -13.95
N CYS A 525 -27.26 -3.81 -14.26
CA CYS A 525 -26.49 -2.79 -13.54
C CYS A 525 -27.11 -1.41 -13.78
N ALA A 526 -27.31 -1.06 -15.05
CA ALA A 526 -27.63 0.28 -15.52
C ALA A 526 -29.07 0.74 -15.26
N ARG A 527 -29.83 0.09 -14.37
CA ARG A 527 -31.24 0.46 -14.08
C ARG A 527 -31.41 1.92 -13.61
N ASN A 528 -30.36 2.50 -13.02
CA ASN A 528 -30.33 3.91 -12.59
C ASN A 528 -29.65 4.84 -13.62
N ASP A 529 -29.04 4.31 -14.68
CA ASP A 529 -28.57 5.06 -15.85
C ASP A 529 -29.43 4.71 -17.06
N PRO A 530 -30.48 5.49 -17.35
CA PRO A 530 -31.37 5.22 -18.47
C PRO A 530 -30.64 5.31 -19.82
N ARG A 531 -29.52 6.04 -19.93
CA ARG A 531 -28.75 6.12 -21.17
C ARG A 531 -28.02 4.82 -21.43
N ALA A 532 -27.28 4.31 -20.45
CA ALA A 532 -26.60 3.02 -20.56
C ALA A 532 -27.61 1.86 -20.73
N SER A 533 -28.75 1.88 -20.02
CA SER A 533 -29.85 0.93 -20.25
C SER A 533 -30.35 0.95 -21.70
N THR A 534 -30.54 2.12 -22.30
CA THR A 534 -30.92 2.25 -23.72
C THR A 534 -29.83 1.73 -24.66
N GLN A 535 -28.55 2.02 -24.39
CA GLN A 535 -27.42 1.46 -25.15
C GLN A 535 -27.44 -0.08 -25.18
N TYR A 536 -27.58 -0.71 -24.00
CA TYR A 536 -27.64 -2.17 -23.91
C TYR A 536 -28.93 -2.74 -24.55
N CYS A 537 -30.06 -2.05 -24.45
CA CYS A 537 -31.30 -2.43 -25.12
C CYS A 537 -31.15 -2.45 -26.65
N ILE A 538 -30.41 -1.50 -27.23
CA ILE A 538 -30.16 -1.43 -28.68
C ILE A 538 -29.19 -2.53 -29.14
N GLU A 539 -28.15 -2.84 -28.36
CA GLU A 539 -27.27 -4.00 -28.67
C GLU A 539 -28.03 -5.34 -28.57
N LEU A 540 -29.09 -5.42 -27.73
CA LEU A 540 -29.96 -6.59 -27.63
C LEU A 540 -30.92 -6.78 -28.81
N LEU A 541 -31.12 -5.79 -29.68
CA LEU A 541 -31.93 -5.95 -30.90
C LEU A 541 -31.27 -6.88 -31.94
N ARG A 542 -29.97 -7.17 -31.78
CA ARG A 542 -29.21 -8.05 -32.69
C ARG A 542 -29.80 -9.47 -32.75
N PRO A 543 -29.64 -10.19 -33.88
CA PRO A 543 -29.95 -11.60 -33.94
C PRO A 543 -29.09 -12.39 -32.94
N VAL A 544 -29.73 -13.28 -32.17
CA VAL A 544 -29.09 -14.19 -31.22
C VAL A 544 -29.36 -15.64 -31.61
N PRO A 545 -28.54 -16.62 -31.17
CA PRO A 545 -28.84 -18.03 -31.39
C PRO A 545 -30.24 -18.40 -30.88
N HIS A 546 -31.01 -19.20 -31.63
CA HIS A 546 -32.42 -19.48 -31.36
C HIS A 546 -32.75 -19.90 -29.91
N ALA A 547 -31.85 -20.62 -29.25
CA ALA A 547 -32.00 -21.03 -27.84
C ALA A 547 -32.11 -19.85 -26.85
N LEU A 548 -31.58 -18.66 -27.20
CA LEU A 548 -31.60 -17.44 -26.38
C LEU A 548 -32.66 -16.43 -26.84
N ALA A 549 -33.34 -16.67 -27.96
CA ALA A 549 -34.31 -15.73 -28.53
C ALA A 549 -35.46 -15.44 -27.56
N ALA A 550 -36.03 -16.47 -26.91
CA ALA A 550 -37.10 -16.29 -25.94
C ALA A 550 -36.66 -15.50 -24.69
N GLU A 551 -35.43 -15.68 -24.21
CA GLU A 551 -34.88 -14.89 -23.09
C GLU A 551 -34.63 -13.43 -23.49
N ARG A 552 -34.07 -13.21 -24.70
CA ARG A 552 -33.90 -11.88 -25.29
C ARG A 552 -35.25 -11.17 -25.39
N ASP A 553 -36.25 -11.82 -25.97
CA ASP A 553 -37.56 -11.20 -26.25
C ASP A 553 -38.31 -10.90 -24.94
N ALA A 554 -38.22 -11.78 -23.94
CA ALA A 554 -38.76 -11.55 -22.59
C ALA A 554 -38.04 -10.43 -21.81
N TRP A 555 -36.88 -9.97 -22.27
CA TRP A 555 -36.15 -8.84 -21.70
C TRP A 555 -36.27 -7.57 -22.53
N LEU A 556 -36.27 -7.66 -23.85
CA LEU A 556 -36.67 -6.58 -24.74
C LEU A 556 -38.09 -6.11 -24.38
N ALA A 557 -39.03 -7.02 -24.11
CA ALA A 557 -40.36 -6.66 -23.62
C ALA A 557 -40.37 -5.82 -22.32
N LYS A 558 -39.33 -5.91 -21.47
CA LYS A 558 -39.18 -5.07 -20.27
C LYS A 558 -38.57 -3.71 -20.59
N LEU A 559 -37.70 -3.62 -21.60
CA LEU A 559 -36.88 -2.44 -21.90
C LEU A 559 -37.31 -1.68 -23.17
N VAL A 560 -38.21 -2.22 -23.99
CA VAL A 560 -38.69 -1.62 -25.26
C VAL A 560 -39.39 -0.28 -25.05
N HIS A 561 -39.95 -0.04 -23.85
CA HIS A 561 -40.48 1.26 -23.46
C HIS A 561 -39.41 2.37 -23.45
N LEU A 562 -38.13 2.01 -23.29
CA LEU A 562 -37.00 2.95 -23.40
C LEU A 562 -36.71 3.33 -24.85
N LEU A 563 -37.08 2.49 -25.82
CA LEU A 563 -36.86 2.74 -27.25
C LEU A 563 -37.97 3.63 -27.85
N ALA A 564 -39.16 3.64 -27.26
CA ALA A 564 -40.29 4.43 -27.73
C ALA A 564 -40.07 5.95 -27.52
N PRO A 565 -40.34 6.81 -28.51
CA PRO A 565 -40.25 8.26 -28.34
C PRO A 565 -41.30 8.75 -27.33
N VAL A 566 -40.88 9.56 -26.36
CA VAL A 566 -41.75 10.14 -25.33
C VAL A 566 -41.67 11.66 -25.44
N HIS A 567 -42.84 12.32 -25.57
CA HIS A 567 -42.93 13.77 -25.69
C HIS A 567 -42.31 14.45 -24.46
N GLY A 568 -41.22 15.20 -24.66
CA GLY A 568 -40.49 15.89 -23.58
C GLY A 568 -39.26 15.15 -23.03
N ALA A 569 -38.73 14.13 -23.73
CA ALA A 569 -37.47 13.48 -23.36
C ALA A 569 -36.26 14.45 -23.27
N THR A 570 -35.30 14.14 -22.40
CA THR A 570 -34.16 15.02 -22.09
C THR A 570 -33.18 15.18 -23.25
N SER A 571 -32.84 16.43 -23.59
CA SER A 571 -32.11 16.84 -24.79
C SER A 571 -30.60 16.49 -24.81
N GLY A 572 -30.23 15.22 -24.68
CA GLY A 572 -28.83 14.76 -24.75
C GLY A 572 -28.64 13.60 -25.72
N MET A 573 -27.69 13.74 -26.64
CA MET A 573 -27.34 12.70 -27.61
C MET A 573 -26.46 11.60 -26.98
N ILE A 574 -26.82 10.34 -27.22
CA ILE A 574 -26.16 9.15 -26.69
C ILE A 574 -25.37 8.48 -27.82
N HIS A 575 -24.04 8.42 -27.71
CA HIS A 575 -23.19 7.79 -28.75
C HIS A 575 -22.92 6.31 -28.44
N MET A 576 -23.25 5.42 -29.38
CA MET A 576 -22.97 3.98 -29.28
C MET A 576 -21.53 3.60 -29.70
N ASP A 577 -21.09 2.42 -29.27
CA ASP A 577 -19.85 1.77 -29.73
C ASP A 577 -20.10 1.06 -31.08
N PRO A 578 -19.29 1.30 -32.14
CA PRO A 578 -19.46 0.62 -33.44
C PRO A 578 -19.51 -0.91 -33.36
N ASP A 579 -18.70 -1.53 -32.48
CA ASP A 579 -18.69 -2.99 -32.29
C ASP A 579 -20.00 -3.50 -31.65
N ALA A 580 -20.72 -2.64 -30.92
CA ALA A 580 -22.01 -2.95 -30.30
C ALA A 580 -23.14 -2.92 -31.33
N VAL A 581 -23.17 -1.94 -32.25
CA VAL A 581 -24.22 -1.82 -33.27
C VAL A 581 -23.98 -2.66 -34.53
N HIS A 582 -22.76 -3.16 -34.75
CA HIS A 582 -22.41 -3.97 -35.92
C HIS A 582 -23.38 -5.14 -36.17
N GLY A 583 -23.90 -5.24 -37.39
CA GLY A 583 -24.87 -6.28 -37.78
C GLY A 583 -26.33 -5.97 -37.45
N LEU A 584 -26.67 -4.74 -37.04
CA LEU A 584 -28.06 -4.24 -37.09
C LEU A 584 -28.46 -3.76 -38.50
N PHE A 585 -27.50 -3.17 -39.23
CA PHE A 585 -27.66 -2.65 -40.58
C PHE A 585 -26.46 -3.01 -41.47
N ASP A 586 -26.73 -3.38 -42.72
CA ASP A 586 -25.76 -3.56 -43.80
C ASP A 586 -25.67 -2.26 -44.63
N ILE A 587 -24.44 -1.79 -44.88
CA ILE A 587 -24.19 -0.47 -45.48
C ILE A 587 -23.14 -0.59 -46.58
N HIS A 588 -23.39 0.07 -47.71
CA HIS A 588 -22.51 0.09 -48.88
C HIS A 588 -22.37 1.55 -49.37
N ALA A 589 -21.18 2.14 -49.30
CA ALA A 589 -20.90 3.47 -49.84
C ALA A 589 -19.79 3.44 -50.90
N VAL A 590 -19.87 4.31 -51.90
CA VAL A 590 -18.88 4.38 -52.99
C VAL A 590 -18.86 5.77 -53.65
N PHE A 591 -17.67 6.28 -53.96
CA PHE A 591 -17.49 7.45 -54.82
C PHE A 591 -17.27 7.03 -56.29
N ALA A 592 -17.73 7.86 -57.22
CA ALA A 592 -17.50 7.66 -58.65
C ALA A 592 -16.04 7.95 -59.08
N LYS A 593 -15.29 8.76 -58.30
CA LYS A 593 -13.89 9.17 -58.52
C LYS A 593 -13.15 9.31 -57.18
N GLN A 594 -11.85 9.62 -57.19
CA GLN A 594 -10.99 9.50 -56.00
C GLN A 594 -10.26 10.80 -55.53
N HIS A 595 -10.39 11.93 -56.24
CA HIS A 595 -9.67 13.19 -55.92
C HIS A 595 -10.48 14.43 -56.35
N ALA A 596 -10.25 15.59 -55.70
CA ALA A 596 -10.88 16.89 -56.01
C ALA A 596 -9.98 18.08 -55.59
N GLU A 597 -10.38 19.30 -55.98
CA GLU A 597 -9.80 20.60 -55.58
C GLU A 597 -10.78 21.47 -54.77
N VAL A 598 -10.25 22.57 -54.22
CA VAL A 598 -11.00 23.60 -53.49
C VAL A 598 -12.19 24.09 -54.33
N CYS A 599 -13.41 23.86 -53.83
CA CYS A 599 -14.70 24.19 -54.44
C CYS A 599 -15.08 23.40 -55.73
N THR A 600 -14.66 22.14 -55.93
CA THR A 600 -14.95 21.34 -57.15
C THR A 600 -15.69 20.01 -56.90
N GLU A 601 -16.61 19.58 -57.79
CA GLU A 601 -17.63 18.54 -57.49
C GLU A 601 -17.25 17.07 -57.85
N VAL A 602 -17.52 16.12 -56.94
CA VAL A 602 -17.31 14.66 -57.13
C VAL A 602 -18.53 13.79 -56.77
N PRO A 603 -19.13 13.03 -57.70
CA PRO A 603 -20.30 12.17 -57.44
C PRO A 603 -20.10 10.95 -56.52
N PHE A 604 -21.15 10.54 -55.80
CA PHE A 604 -21.18 9.40 -54.88
C PHE A 604 -22.55 8.68 -54.82
N GLN A 605 -22.57 7.47 -54.22
CA GLN A 605 -23.79 6.72 -53.86
C GLN A 605 -23.62 5.98 -52.52
N VAL A 606 -24.69 5.90 -51.72
CA VAL A 606 -24.78 5.12 -50.46
C VAL A 606 -26.07 4.31 -50.43
N TRP A 607 -25.99 3.02 -50.08
CA TRP A 607 -27.15 2.14 -49.88
C TRP A 607 -27.11 1.51 -48.48
N ILE A 608 -28.27 1.48 -47.82
CA ILE A 608 -28.45 1.03 -46.43
C ILE A 608 -29.62 0.03 -46.38
N HIS A 609 -29.45 -1.06 -45.64
CA HIS A 609 -30.47 -2.08 -45.36
C HIS A 609 -30.35 -2.55 -43.91
N GLY A 610 -31.42 -3.04 -43.28
CA GLY A 610 -31.31 -3.59 -41.93
C GLY A 610 -32.63 -4.02 -41.31
N THR A 611 -32.55 -4.77 -40.22
CA THR A 611 -33.71 -5.19 -39.42
C THR A 611 -34.05 -4.12 -38.40
N TYR A 612 -35.27 -3.60 -38.47
CA TYR A 612 -35.74 -2.46 -37.69
C TYR A 612 -36.96 -2.84 -36.82
N THR A 613 -37.03 -2.29 -35.61
CA THR A 613 -38.21 -2.40 -34.73
C THR A 613 -39.00 -1.10 -34.73
N GLU A 614 -40.30 -1.17 -35.03
CA GLU A 614 -41.21 -0.01 -35.12
C GLU A 614 -41.22 0.91 -33.88
N ALA A 615 -40.81 0.38 -32.72
CA ALA A 615 -40.70 1.13 -31.47
C ALA A 615 -39.61 2.24 -31.48
N MET A 616 -38.52 2.10 -32.25
CA MET A 616 -37.31 2.92 -32.11
C MET A 616 -37.20 4.00 -33.21
N HIS A 617 -37.92 5.12 -33.08
CA HIS A 617 -38.11 6.06 -34.19
C HIS A 617 -36.79 6.58 -34.81
N LEU A 618 -36.49 6.25 -36.07
CA LEU A 618 -35.33 6.85 -36.77
C LEU A 618 -35.63 8.30 -37.14
N CYS A 619 -34.69 9.21 -36.90
CA CYS A 619 -34.87 10.65 -37.09
C CYS A 619 -33.91 11.24 -38.15
N SER A 620 -32.63 10.88 -38.12
CA SER A 620 -31.67 11.26 -39.16
C SER A 620 -30.67 10.16 -39.51
N MET A 621 -30.07 10.27 -40.68
CA MET A 621 -28.89 9.51 -41.11
C MET A 621 -27.84 10.49 -41.63
N GLU A 622 -26.66 10.45 -41.02
CA GLU A 622 -25.57 11.41 -41.20
C GLU A 622 -24.31 10.67 -41.65
N MET A 623 -23.81 10.99 -42.84
CA MET A 623 -22.61 10.33 -43.38
C MET A 623 -21.37 11.18 -43.13
N TYR A 624 -20.37 10.62 -42.45
CA TYR A 624 -19.13 11.31 -42.10
C TYR A 624 -17.97 10.87 -42.98
N ALA A 625 -17.12 11.85 -43.30
CA ALA A 625 -15.81 11.58 -43.85
C ALA A 625 -14.83 11.08 -42.76
N HIS A 626 -13.73 10.49 -43.22
CA HIS A 626 -12.50 10.29 -42.47
C HIS A 626 -11.93 11.67 -42.16
N ASP A 627 -11.47 11.84 -40.92
CA ASP A 627 -10.87 13.08 -40.42
C ASP A 627 -11.77 14.33 -40.55
N ALA A 628 -13.10 14.15 -40.46
CA ALA A 628 -14.08 15.24 -40.39
C ALA A 628 -15.06 15.08 -39.21
N ASP A 629 -15.18 16.13 -38.41
CA ASP A 629 -16.07 16.18 -37.24
C ASP A 629 -17.53 16.55 -37.59
N GLU A 630 -17.75 17.24 -38.70
CA GLU A 630 -19.08 17.49 -39.27
C GLU A 630 -19.48 16.38 -40.26
N PRO A 631 -20.78 16.04 -40.37
CA PRO A 631 -21.26 15.14 -41.40
C PRO A 631 -21.15 15.82 -42.77
N LEU A 632 -20.78 15.03 -43.80
CA LEU A 632 -20.85 15.48 -45.19
C LEU A 632 -22.27 15.89 -45.53
N PHE A 633 -23.22 14.98 -45.30
CA PHE A 633 -24.62 15.19 -45.54
C PHE A 633 -25.47 14.48 -44.50
N ALA A 634 -26.65 15.03 -44.27
CA ALA A 634 -27.68 14.50 -43.41
C ALA A 634 -28.95 14.26 -44.22
N VAL A 635 -29.71 13.25 -43.79
CA VAL A 635 -31.00 12.85 -44.35
C VAL A 635 -31.95 12.72 -43.18
N ARG A 636 -33.15 13.29 -43.28
CA ARG A 636 -34.17 13.14 -42.23
C ARG A 636 -35.10 11.99 -42.59
N ILE A 637 -35.40 11.13 -41.62
CA ILE A 637 -36.33 10.02 -41.83
C ILE A 637 -37.75 10.48 -41.51
N GLU A 638 -38.62 10.54 -42.52
CA GLU A 638 -40.00 11.01 -42.42
C GLU A 638 -40.98 10.01 -43.07
N ARG A 639 -42.18 9.88 -42.53
CA ARG A 639 -43.20 8.95 -43.03
C ARG A 639 -43.85 9.50 -44.30
N GLY A 640 -43.71 8.78 -45.41
CA GLY A 640 -44.29 9.15 -46.72
C GLY A 640 -43.32 9.82 -47.69
N ALA A 641 -42.06 10.03 -47.29
CA ALA A 641 -40.98 10.43 -48.20
C ALA A 641 -40.50 9.25 -49.09
N LYS A 642 -39.49 9.48 -49.93
CA LYS A 642 -38.93 8.45 -50.84
C LYS A 642 -37.83 7.61 -50.20
N ASP A 643 -37.72 6.36 -50.61
CA ASP A 643 -36.66 5.40 -50.27
C ASP A 643 -35.45 5.47 -51.23
N ALA A 644 -35.53 6.27 -52.29
CA ALA A 644 -34.42 6.69 -53.14
C ALA A 644 -34.38 8.22 -53.24
N VAL A 645 -33.27 8.84 -52.83
CA VAL A 645 -33.12 10.29 -52.67
C VAL A 645 -31.78 10.76 -53.25
N ASP A 646 -31.81 11.89 -53.96
CA ASP A 646 -30.61 12.57 -54.46
C ASP A 646 -30.36 13.85 -53.65
N LEU A 647 -29.11 14.09 -53.29
CA LEU A 647 -28.71 15.08 -52.27
C LEU A 647 -28.05 16.33 -52.87
N GLY A 648 -27.84 16.38 -54.19
CA GLY A 648 -27.17 17.51 -54.85
C GLY A 648 -25.68 17.64 -54.48
N THR A 649 -25.16 18.87 -54.54
CA THR A 649 -23.74 19.17 -54.34
C THR A 649 -23.41 19.47 -52.88
N VAL A 650 -22.69 18.56 -52.24
CA VAL A 650 -22.28 18.55 -50.83
C VAL A 650 -20.91 19.20 -50.63
N THR A 651 -20.87 20.45 -50.18
CA THR A 651 -19.66 21.06 -49.65
C THR A 651 -19.23 20.36 -48.35
N VAL A 652 -18.04 19.74 -48.30
CA VAL A 652 -17.42 19.12 -47.10
C VAL A 652 -17.12 20.16 -45.98
N ASP A 653 -17.25 21.43 -46.33
CA ASP A 653 -16.45 22.54 -45.79
C ASP A 653 -17.21 23.85 -45.64
N ALA A 654 -18.44 23.87 -46.13
CA ALA A 654 -19.50 24.67 -45.58
C ALA A 654 -20.41 23.66 -44.82
N PRO A 655 -21.20 24.09 -43.83
CA PRO A 655 -21.93 23.16 -42.98
C PRO A 655 -22.88 22.27 -43.78
N CYS A 656 -23.08 21.06 -43.24
CA CYS A 656 -24.01 20.07 -43.77
C CYS A 656 -25.34 20.70 -44.23
N GLN A 657 -25.73 20.43 -45.47
CA GLN A 657 -26.98 20.96 -46.03
C GLN A 657 -28.21 20.45 -45.28
N ALA A 658 -29.31 21.20 -45.40
CA ALA A 658 -30.56 20.91 -44.70
C ALA A 658 -31.01 19.45 -44.96
N PRO A 659 -31.32 18.66 -43.92
CA PRO A 659 -31.42 17.21 -44.05
C PRO A 659 -32.59 16.81 -44.94
N VAL A 660 -32.28 16.19 -46.08
CA VAL A 660 -33.26 15.87 -47.13
C VAL A 660 -34.24 14.80 -46.63
N PRO A 661 -35.56 14.94 -46.84
CA PRO A 661 -36.53 13.97 -46.33
C PRO A 661 -36.51 12.66 -47.13
N ALA A 662 -36.35 11.54 -46.42
CA ALA A 662 -36.36 10.18 -46.95
C ALA A 662 -37.20 9.24 -46.08
N ALA A 663 -37.64 8.11 -46.64
CA ALA A 663 -38.29 7.04 -45.89
C ALA A 663 -37.35 5.83 -45.73
N PHE A 664 -37.46 5.12 -44.60
CA PHE A 664 -36.74 3.87 -44.37
C PHE A 664 -37.71 2.70 -44.14
N PRO A 665 -38.32 2.11 -45.19
CA PRO A 665 -39.14 0.90 -45.10
C PRO A 665 -38.29 -0.39 -44.94
N GLY A 666 -37.13 -0.32 -44.28
CA GLY A 666 -36.15 -1.41 -44.18
C GLY A 666 -34.98 -1.32 -45.18
N HIS A 667 -35.01 -0.36 -46.11
CA HIS A 667 -33.87 0.00 -46.96
C HIS A 667 -33.94 1.47 -47.40
N LEU A 668 -32.81 2.04 -47.84
CA LEU A 668 -32.69 3.41 -48.35
C LEU A 668 -31.49 3.54 -49.32
N LEU A 669 -31.66 4.31 -50.39
CA LEU A 669 -30.63 4.64 -51.38
C LEU A 669 -30.43 6.17 -51.48
N LEU A 670 -29.18 6.61 -51.42
CA LEU A 670 -28.76 8.01 -51.46
C LEU A 670 -27.75 8.24 -52.59
N SER A 671 -27.83 9.37 -53.29
CA SER A 671 -26.81 9.85 -54.26
C SER A 671 -26.50 11.34 -54.07
N GLY A 672 -25.42 11.83 -54.70
CA GLY A 672 -25.07 13.26 -54.72
C GLY A 672 -23.71 13.52 -55.34
N ALA A 673 -23.20 14.74 -55.21
CA ALA A 673 -21.84 15.20 -55.57
C ALA A 673 -21.18 15.97 -54.41
N LEU A 674 -19.87 16.27 -54.44
CA LEU A 674 -19.13 16.74 -53.25
C LEU A 674 -17.92 17.69 -53.52
N THR A 675 -17.74 18.80 -52.74
CA THR A 675 -16.81 19.96 -52.94
C THR A 675 -16.20 20.55 -51.64
N GLY A 676 -15.41 21.67 -51.63
CA GLY A 676 -15.23 22.51 -50.40
C GLY A 676 -13.96 23.39 -50.19
N THR A 677 -13.77 23.99 -48.98
CA THR A 677 -12.57 24.67 -48.40
C THR A 677 -11.81 24.04 -47.18
N LEU A 678 -12.45 23.67 -46.05
CA LEU A 678 -12.15 22.97 -44.73
C LEU A 678 -11.02 21.86 -44.65
N PRO A 679 -10.32 21.44 -43.54
CA PRO A 679 -9.05 20.61 -43.55
C PRO A 679 -9.11 19.09 -43.83
N ARG A 680 -8.49 18.49 -44.89
CA ARG A 680 -8.69 17.03 -45.18
C ARG A 680 -7.87 16.20 -46.18
N THR A 681 -7.95 14.87 -45.99
CA THR A 681 -8.37 13.85 -46.98
C THR A 681 -9.80 13.36 -46.63
N VAL A 682 -10.67 12.94 -47.56
CA VAL A 682 -12.14 12.82 -47.39
C VAL A 682 -12.63 11.43 -47.78
N ALA A 683 -12.64 10.47 -46.86
CA ALA A 683 -13.10 9.11 -47.16
C ALA A 683 -14.42 8.77 -46.49
N PHE A 684 -15.34 8.01 -47.09
CA PHE A 684 -16.48 7.49 -46.31
C PHE A 684 -15.92 6.64 -45.16
N ALA A 685 -16.33 6.93 -43.92
CA ALA A 685 -15.72 6.32 -42.74
C ALA A 685 -16.76 5.80 -41.72
N ARG A 686 -17.84 6.57 -41.55
CA ARG A 686 -18.83 6.33 -40.50
C ARG A 686 -20.19 6.87 -40.96
N LEU A 687 -21.19 6.00 -41.02
CA LEU A 687 -22.59 6.40 -41.01
C LEU A 687 -23.01 6.55 -39.55
N VAL A 688 -23.67 7.64 -39.16
CA VAL A 688 -24.41 7.74 -37.91
C VAL A 688 -25.88 7.70 -38.23
N ILE A 689 -26.62 6.74 -37.66
CA ILE A 689 -28.08 6.76 -37.67
C ILE A 689 -28.53 7.30 -36.32
N THR A 690 -29.25 8.42 -36.32
CA THR A 690 -29.78 9.03 -35.09
C THR A 690 -31.24 8.60 -34.92
N ALA A 691 -31.52 7.89 -33.84
CA ALA A 691 -32.87 7.46 -33.46
C ALA A 691 -33.35 8.20 -32.20
N GLU A 692 -34.63 8.55 -32.13
CA GLU A 692 -35.28 9.04 -30.92
C GLU A 692 -35.74 7.88 -30.04
N THR A 693 -35.51 8.03 -28.74
CA THR A 693 -35.83 7.07 -27.69
C THR A 693 -36.40 7.82 -26.48
N SER A 694 -36.95 7.13 -25.47
CA SER A 694 -37.60 7.79 -24.33
C SER A 694 -36.64 8.61 -23.45
N VAL A 695 -35.33 8.44 -23.66
CA VAL A 695 -34.23 9.02 -22.87
C VAL A 695 -33.54 10.17 -23.62
N GLY A 696 -33.75 10.27 -24.93
CA GLY A 696 -33.11 11.25 -25.81
C GLY A 696 -32.81 10.68 -27.20
N LEU A 697 -31.98 11.39 -27.95
CA LEU A 697 -31.48 10.92 -29.24
C LEU A 697 -30.31 9.94 -29.05
N VAL A 698 -30.26 8.86 -29.82
CA VAL A 698 -29.16 7.89 -29.84
C VAL A 698 -28.50 7.90 -31.21
N ALA A 699 -27.24 8.30 -31.24
CA ALA A 699 -26.36 8.19 -32.40
C ALA A 699 -25.77 6.78 -32.47
N LEU A 700 -26.08 6.06 -33.56
CA LEU A 700 -25.61 4.70 -33.86
C LEU A 700 -24.51 4.78 -34.94
N PRO A 701 -23.22 4.74 -34.58
CA PRO A 701 -22.13 4.88 -35.54
C PRO A 701 -21.75 3.52 -36.13
N PHE A 702 -22.01 3.34 -37.42
CA PHE A 702 -21.59 2.17 -38.18
C PHE A 702 -20.34 2.50 -38.99
N HIS A 703 -19.29 1.69 -38.84
CA HIS A 703 -18.21 1.67 -39.83
C HIS A 703 -18.75 1.13 -41.15
N VAL A 704 -18.56 1.89 -42.23
CA VAL A 704 -18.88 1.40 -43.57
C VAL A 704 -17.86 0.31 -43.93
N PRO A 705 -18.28 -0.96 -44.13
CA PRO A 705 -17.36 -2.03 -44.50
C PRO A 705 -16.84 -1.79 -45.92
N ARG A 706 -15.58 -2.14 -46.20
CA ARG A 706 -15.04 -2.11 -47.57
C ARG A 706 -15.77 -3.16 -48.42
N PRO A 707 -16.70 -2.79 -49.33
CA PRO A 707 -17.56 -3.77 -49.99
C PRO A 707 -16.91 -4.28 -51.28
N ARG A 708 -17.53 -5.27 -51.92
CA ARG A 708 -17.41 -5.39 -53.38
C ARG A 708 -18.09 -4.16 -53.98
N ALA A 709 -17.34 -3.32 -54.69
CA ALA A 709 -17.84 -2.06 -55.23
C ALA A 709 -18.95 -2.32 -56.27
N VAL A 710 -20.19 -2.02 -55.89
CA VAL A 710 -21.40 -2.28 -56.68
C VAL A 710 -22.28 -1.02 -56.63
N TRP A 711 -22.51 -0.43 -57.80
CA TRP A 711 -23.46 0.65 -58.00
C TRP A 711 -24.86 0.06 -58.20
N ARG A 712 -25.87 0.67 -57.60
CA ARG A 712 -27.27 0.25 -57.73
C ARG A 712 -28.02 1.13 -58.72
N LEU A 713 -28.69 0.47 -59.66
CA LEU A 713 -29.70 1.02 -60.56
C LEU A 713 -31.07 0.43 -60.16
N PRO A 714 -32.22 1.06 -60.49
CA PRO A 714 -33.53 0.64 -60.00
C PRO A 714 -33.87 -0.84 -60.21
N ASN A 715 -33.43 -1.43 -61.33
CA ASN A 715 -33.71 -2.82 -61.71
C ASN A 715 -32.46 -3.71 -61.79
N ALA A 716 -31.26 -3.22 -61.41
CA ALA A 716 -30.00 -3.95 -61.61
C ALA A 716 -28.87 -3.51 -60.67
N THR A 717 -27.98 -4.45 -60.33
CA THR A 717 -26.74 -4.19 -59.58
C THR A 717 -25.53 -4.32 -60.50
N VAL A 718 -24.73 -3.26 -60.61
CA VAL A 718 -23.59 -3.19 -61.55
C VAL A 718 -22.28 -3.09 -60.75
N PRO A 719 -21.33 -4.03 -60.89
CA PRO A 719 -20.01 -3.88 -60.29
C PRO A 719 -19.25 -2.71 -60.96
N ILE A 720 -18.61 -1.86 -60.17
CA ILE A 720 -17.89 -0.67 -60.67
C ILE A 720 -16.48 -0.58 -60.09
N SER A 721 -15.59 0.14 -60.78
CA SER A 721 -14.20 0.40 -60.38
C SER A 721 -14.05 1.44 -59.23
N GLY A 722 -15.14 1.76 -58.52
CA GLY A 722 -15.22 2.89 -57.58
C GLY A 722 -14.41 2.70 -56.29
N SER A 723 -14.07 3.82 -55.66
CA SER A 723 -13.25 3.91 -54.44
C SER A 723 -13.96 4.73 -53.36
N HIS A 724 -13.22 5.16 -52.32
CA HIS A 724 -13.78 5.59 -51.03
C HIS A 724 -13.24 6.98 -50.50
N THR A 725 -12.57 7.93 -51.26
CA THR A 725 -11.66 9.06 -50.75
C THR A 725 -11.51 10.47 -51.55
N VAL A 726 -11.17 11.72 -50.98
CA VAL A 726 -10.85 13.16 -51.56
C VAL A 726 -9.97 14.20 -50.63
N HIS A 727 -9.72 15.61 -50.66
CA HIS A 727 -8.73 16.48 -49.77
C HIS A 727 -8.67 18.14 -49.60
N LEU A 728 -8.66 18.92 -48.41
CA LEU A 728 -8.84 20.49 -48.13
C LEU A 728 -8.20 21.30 -46.76
N ARG A 729 -8.53 22.57 -46.14
CA ARG A 729 -8.02 23.48 -44.87
C ARG A 729 -8.94 24.65 -44.08
N GLU A 730 -8.95 25.44 -42.89
CA GLU A 730 -8.41 25.90 -41.44
C GLU A 730 -9.25 27.14 -40.67
N ALA A 731 -9.22 27.95 -39.48
CA ALA A 731 -8.74 28.22 -37.97
C ALA A 731 -9.29 29.54 -37.06
N HIS A 732 -9.14 29.82 -35.66
CA HIS A 732 -9.59 31.08 -34.74
C HIS A 732 -9.18 31.40 -33.14
N ALA A 733 -9.48 32.57 -32.37
CA ALA A 733 -9.20 32.97 -30.83
C ALA A 733 -9.77 34.31 -30.00
N ILE A 734 -9.67 34.59 -28.60
CA ILE A 734 -10.10 35.84 -27.67
C ILE A 734 -9.51 36.17 -26.14
N GLN A 735 -9.84 37.28 -25.31
CA GLN A 735 -9.33 37.74 -23.87
C GLN A 735 -10.03 38.94 -22.95
N VAL A 736 -9.84 39.18 -21.56
CA VAL A 736 -10.32 40.36 -20.60
C VAL A 736 -9.43 40.89 -19.30
N HIS A 737 -9.91 41.50 -18.11
CA HIS A 737 -9.18 42.27 -16.95
C HIS A 737 -9.71 42.36 -15.39
N ALA A 738 -8.94 42.80 -14.29
CA ALA A 738 -9.32 43.30 -12.83
C ALA A 738 -8.19 43.48 -11.62
N PRO A 739 -8.40 43.76 -10.24
CA PRO A 739 -7.39 44.12 -9.08
C PRO A 739 -7.20 43.37 -7.62
N LEU A 740 -6.17 43.66 -6.68
CA LEU A 740 -5.17 42.64 -6.07
C LEU A 740 -4.79 42.23 -4.54
N THR A 741 -4.53 43.02 -3.45
CA THR A 741 -3.89 42.50 -2.15
C THR A 741 -4.38 43.06 -0.79
N MET A 742 -4.24 42.31 0.33
CA MET A 742 -4.58 42.68 1.74
C MET A 742 -3.72 41.97 2.82
N GLN A 743 -3.70 42.42 4.09
CA GLN A 743 -3.08 41.72 5.24
C GLN A 743 -4.11 40.97 6.14
N CYS A 744 -3.66 39.98 6.92
CA CYS A 744 -4.53 39.20 7.83
C CYS A 744 -5.22 40.07 8.90
N GLY A 745 -6.54 40.26 8.77
CA GLY A 745 -7.38 41.10 9.64
C GLY A 745 -7.77 42.49 9.06
N GLU A 746 -7.32 42.85 7.86
CA GLU A 746 -7.55 44.15 7.18
C GLU A 746 -8.91 44.25 6.43
N ARG A 747 -9.27 45.41 5.80
CA ARG A 747 -10.59 45.68 5.16
C ARG A 747 -10.51 46.64 3.91
N ARG A 748 -11.09 46.34 2.72
CA ARG A 748 -10.96 47.04 1.37
C ARG A 748 -12.20 46.90 0.40
N ALA A 749 -12.16 47.26 -0.92
CA ALA A 749 -13.32 47.34 -1.89
C ALA A 749 -13.04 47.07 -3.44
N VAL A 750 -14.06 46.91 -4.35
CA VAL A 750 -13.99 46.24 -5.73
C VAL A 750 -14.94 46.77 -6.91
N ARG A 751 -14.63 46.59 -8.25
CA ARG A 751 -15.46 46.90 -9.51
C ARG A 751 -15.10 46.08 -10.84
N ILE A 752 -15.84 46.20 -12.00
CA ILE A 752 -15.76 45.42 -13.32
C ILE A 752 -16.34 46.10 -14.65
N ASP A 753 -16.15 45.54 -15.90
CA ASP A 753 -16.52 46.04 -17.30
C ASP A 753 -16.81 44.93 -18.42
N GLN A 754 -17.46 45.19 -19.61
CA GLN A 754 -17.75 44.18 -20.71
C GLN A 754 -18.12 44.69 -22.17
N SER A 755 -18.30 43.78 -23.18
CA SER A 755 -18.52 44.04 -24.65
C SER A 755 -19.99 43.96 -25.18
N GLU A 756 -20.26 44.47 -26.40
CA GLU A 756 -21.63 44.78 -26.91
C GLU A 756 -22.67 43.66 -26.90
N ALA A 757 -22.31 42.40 -27.12
CA ALA A 757 -23.28 41.30 -27.12
C ALA A 757 -23.82 40.95 -25.71
N ILE A 758 -23.22 41.51 -24.65
CA ILE A 758 -23.29 40.99 -23.27
C ILE A 758 -23.94 42.00 -22.33
N GLN A 759 -24.90 41.57 -21.50
CA GLN A 759 -25.81 42.49 -20.79
C GLN A 759 -25.63 42.58 -19.26
N ASN A 760 -25.44 41.46 -18.55
CA ASN A 760 -25.39 41.43 -17.06
C ASN A 760 -24.17 40.66 -16.53
N THR A 761 -23.78 40.95 -15.29
CA THR A 761 -22.59 40.39 -14.62
C THR A 761 -22.87 40.05 -13.15
N LEU A 762 -22.48 38.85 -12.72
CA LEU A 762 -22.63 38.34 -11.34
C LEU A 762 -21.25 38.28 -10.65
N LEU A 763 -21.15 38.73 -9.39
CA LEU A 763 -19.97 38.52 -8.53
C LEU A 763 -20.25 37.52 -7.40
N LEU A 764 -19.23 36.69 -7.11
CA LEU A 764 -19.25 35.69 -6.04
C LEU A 764 -17.86 35.58 -5.41
N LEU A 765 -17.79 35.46 -4.08
CA LEU A 765 -16.62 34.87 -3.43
C LEU A 765 -16.63 33.34 -3.61
N SER A 766 -15.44 32.73 -3.69
CA SER A 766 -15.30 31.30 -3.44
C SER A 766 -15.76 30.94 -2.01
N PRO A 767 -16.55 29.88 -1.78
CA PRO A 767 -16.97 29.47 -0.43
C PRO A 767 -15.79 29.27 0.54
N GLU A 768 -14.68 28.77 0.02
CA GLU A 768 -13.39 28.58 0.70
C GLU A 768 -12.85 29.87 1.35
N ALA A 769 -13.11 31.04 0.76
CA ALA A 769 -12.72 32.34 1.32
C ALA A 769 -13.52 32.67 2.59
N VAL A 770 -14.82 32.36 2.58
CA VAL A 770 -15.76 32.66 3.67
C VAL A 770 -15.48 31.75 4.87
N GLU A 771 -15.23 30.46 4.64
CA GLU A 771 -14.82 29.52 5.70
C GLU A 771 -13.47 29.87 6.35
N ALA A 772 -12.58 30.58 5.63
CA ALA A 772 -11.35 31.11 6.22
C ALA A 772 -11.61 32.27 7.21
N GLY A 773 -12.79 32.89 7.16
CA GLY A 773 -13.19 34.07 7.93
C GLY A 773 -13.16 35.38 7.13
N ALA A 774 -13.18 35.33 5.78
CA ALA A 774 -13.41 36.51 4.95
C ALA A 774 -14.91 36.86 4.91
N GLN A 775 -15.23 38.13 4.68
CA GLN A 775 -16.62 38.60 4.65
C GLN A 775 -16.80 39.78 3.69
N LEU A 776 -17.81 39.73 2.83
CA LEU A 776 -18.32 40.92 2.12
C LEU A 776 -19.37 41.63 2.98
N GLY A 777 -19.22 42.96 3.13
CA GLY A 777 -20.18 43.82 3.84
C GLY A 777 -20.31 43.59 5.36
N PRO A 778 -21.05 44.47 6.08
CA PRO A 778 -21.18 44.38 7.54
C PRO A 778 -22.24 43.37 8.01
N SER A 779 -23.20 43.01 7.15
CA SER A 779 -24.29 42.05 7.38
C SER A 779 -25.00 41.77 6.05
N GLU A 780 -25.70 40.65 5.83
CA GLU A 780 -25.91 39.49 6.72
C GLU A 780 -25.27 38.19 6.17
N ASP A 781 -25.40 37.91 4.86
CA ASP A 781 -24.70 36.81 4.19
C ASP A 781 -23.30 37.27 3.75
N PRO A 782 -22.20 36.68 4.29
CA PRO A 782 -20.83 37.12 3.99
C PRO A 782 -20.32 36.77 2.58
N ALA A 783 -21.07 36.03 1.75
CA ALA A 783 -20.53 35.33 0.57
C ALA A 783 -20.83 35.93 -0.83
N ARG A 784 -21.95 36.66 -1.01
CA ARG A 784 -22.49 37.01 -2.35
C ARG A 784 -23.01 38.45 -2.45
N VAL A 785 -22.71 39.12 -3.56
CA VAL A 785 -23.28 40.42 -3.94
C VAL A 785 -23.53 40.45 -5.46
N GLU A 786 -24.74 40.78 -5.89
CA GLU A 786 -25.04 41.07 -7.30
C GLU A 786 -24.88 42.55 -7.61
N LEU A 787 -24.37 42.86 -8.80
CA LEU A 787 -24.12 44.22 -9.26
C LEU A 787 -24.81 44.47 -10.60
N ALA A 788 -25.64 45.51 -10.67
CA ALA A 788 -26.00 46.10 -11.95
C ALA A 788 -24.75 46.72 -12.61
N ARG A 789 -24.79 46.89 -13.94
CA ARG A 789 -23.70 47.40 -14.79
C ARG A 789 -23.03 48.66 -14.21
N GLY A 790 -21.93 48.49 -13.46
CA GLY A 790 -21.10 49.57 -12.88
C GLY A 790 -21.02 49.69 -11.33
N GLY A 791 -21.54 48.76 -10.52
CA GLY A 791 -21.55 48.86 -9.04
C GLY A 791 -20.26 48.45 -8.27
N GLU A 792 -20.25 48.64 -6.93
CA GLU A 792 -19.09 48.41 -6.01
C GLU A 792 -19.48 47.77 -4.66
N ALA A 793 -18.51 47.17 -3.91
CA ALA A 793 -18.73 46.53 -2.58
C ALA A 793 -17.47 46.49 -1.67
N LEU A 794 -17.64 46.24 -0.35
CA LEU A 794 -16.61 46.16 0.73
C LEU A 794 -16.26 44.71 1.13
N LEU A 795 -15.00 44.45 1.50
CA LEU A 795 -14.40 43.13 1.82
C LEU A 795 -13.51 43.16 3.08
N HIS A 796 -13.62 42.16 3.96
CA HIS A 796 -12.80 41.94 5.15
C HIS A 796 -11.86 40.73 4.98
N ALA A 797 -10.63 40.83 5.46
CA ALA A 797 -9.61 39.77 5.37
C ALA A 797 -9.57 38.85 6.62
N PRO A 798 -9.45 37.52 6.43
CA PRO A 798 -9.35 36.54 7.51
C PRO A 798 -8.02 36.61 8.28
N GLN A 799 -7.96 35.92 9.42
CA GLN A 799 -6.73 35.71 10.23
C GLN A 799 -5.80 34.62 9.67
N LYS A 800 -6.03 34.17 8.43
CA LYS A 800 -5.23 33.17 7.71
C LYS A 800 -4.87 33.71 6.32
N PRO A 801 -3.64 33.52 5.82
CA PRO A 801 -3.28 33.93 4.47
C PRO A 801 -3.91 33.02 3.41
N GLY A 802 -4.15 33.57 2.21
CA GLY A 802 -4.71 32.85 1.08
C GLY A 802 -5.28 33.77 0.00
N THR A 803 -5.52 33.23 -1.20
CA THR A 803 -6.12 33.98 -2.32
C THR A 803 -7.64 33.84 -2.31
N LEU A 804 -8.33 34.96 -2.12
CA LEU A 804 -9.78 35.09 -2.28
C LEU A 804 -10.08 35.26 -3.78
N GLN A 805 -11.00 34.46 -4.33
CA GLN A 805 -11.37 34.55 -5.75
C GLN A 805 -12.71 35.28 -5.91
N VAL A 806 -12.77 36.16 -6.90
CA VAL A 806 -13.92 37.01 -7.26
C VAL A 806 -14.20 36.80 -8.74
N ARG A 807 -15.21 35.99 -9.08
CA ARG A 807 -15.53 35.64 -10.47
C ARG A 807 -16.55 36.59 -11.10
N ALA A 808 -16.40 36.84 -12.40
CA ALA A 808 -17.37 37.56 -13.23
C ALA A 808 -17.71 36.77 -14.51
N TYR A 809 -18.98 36.79 -14.90
CA TYR A 809 -19.50 36.03 -16.04
C TYR A 809 -20.25 36.94 -17.01
N GLY A 810 -19.88 36.88 -18.29
CA GLY A 810 -20.55 37.64 -19.35
C GLY A 810 -21.79 36.93 -19.86
N LEU A 811 -22.96 37.38 -19.41
CA LEU A 811 -24.24 36.76 -19.73
C LEU A 811 -24.92 37.41 -20.95
N VAL A 812 -25.24 36.59 -21.95
CA VAL A 812 -26.04 36.94 -23.14
C VAL A 812 -27.44 36.32 -22.96
N PRO A 813 -28.54 37.08 -23.11
CA PRO A 813 -29.87 36.56 -22.84
C PRO A 813 -30.29 35.48 -23.84
N GLY A 814 -30.74 34.32 -23.34
CA GLY A 814 -31.22 33.19 -24.13
C GLY A 814 -30.29 31.98 -24.10
N GLU A 815 -28.98 32.19 -23.95
CA GLU A 815 -28.03 31.10 -23.72
C GLU A 815 -27.84 30.87 -22.21
N ALA A 816 -27.92 29.61 -21.77
CA ALA A 816 -27.83 29.24 -20.37
C ALA A 816 -26.40 29.20 -19.80
N ALA A 817 -25.40 29.55 -20.62
CA ALA A 817 -23.98 29.55 -20.31
C ALA A 817 -23.34 30.89 -20.70
N PRO A 818 -22.30 31.34 -19.99
CA PRO A 818 -21.63 32.60 -20.30
C PRO A 818 -20.81 32.50 -21.59
N VAL A 819 -21.14 33.32 -22.58
CA VAL A 819 -20.51 33.30 -23.92
C VAL A 819 -19.05 33.77 -23.88
N ALA A 820 -18.68 34.52 -22.84
CA ALA A 820 -17.31 34.65 -22.35
C ALA A 820 -17.29 34.87 -20.82
N GLN A 821 -16.16 34.58 -20.18
CA GLN A 821 -15.96 34.61 -18.72
C GLN A 821 -14.67 35.36 -18.36
N GLN A 822 -14.62 35.99 -17.17
CA GLN A 822 -13.34 36.29 -16.53
C GLN A 822 -13.38 36.19 -14.99
N ASP A 823 -12.41 35.47 -14.44
CA ASP A 823 -12.09 35.42 -13.00
C ASP A 823 -11.13 36.55 -12.58
N HIS A 824 -11.21 36.99 -11.32
CA HIS A 824 -10.22 37.87 -10.70
C HIS A 824 -9.84 37.46 -9.26
N ALA A 825 -8.62 37.79 -8.80
CA ALA A 825 -8.02 37.24 -7.59
C ALA A 825 -7.47 38.33 -6.64
N VAL A 826 -7.72 38.17 -5.33
CA VAL A 826 -7.25 39.07 -4.25
C VAL A 826 -6.45 38.27 -3.22
N HIS A 827 -5.20 38.63 -2.95
CA HIS A 827 -4.31 37.83 -2.08
C HIS A 827 -4.17 38.41 -0.66
N VAL A 828 -4.53 37.61 0.35
CA VAL A 828 -4.37 37.94 1.78
C VAL A 828 -3.02 37.40 2.28
N ALA A 829 -2.15 38.31 2.74
CA ALA A 829 -0.82 38.01 3.27
C ALA A 829 -0.82 37.81 4.81
N PRO A 830 0.06 36.96 5.36
CA PRO A 830 0.18 36.76 6.81
C PRO A 830 0.84 37.96 7.49
N ALA A 831 0.40 38.30 8.71
CA ALA A 831 1.01 39.39 9.49
C ALA A 831 2.29 38.92 10.21
N PHE A 832 2.21 37.83 10.99
CA PHE A 832 3.36 37.25 11.71
C PHE A 832 3.38 35.73 11.57
N SER A 833 4.58 35.16 11.56
CA SER A 833 4.82 33.73 11.77
C SER A 833 5.55 33.53 13.09
N VAL A 834 5.08 32.56 13.89
CA VAL A 834 5.67 32.21 15.17
C VAL A 834 5.90 30.71 15.25
N ARG A 835 7.11 30.32 15.65
CA ARG A 835 7.43 28.94 16.05
C ARG A 835 7.74 28.89 17.52
N VAL A 836 7.28 27.84 18.19
CA VAL A 836 7.43 27.68 19.64
C VAL A 836 7.89 26.29 19.98
N HIS A 837 9.02 26.20 20.69
CA HIS A 837 9.60 24.94 21.12
C HIS A 837 9.72 24.92 22.66
N VAL A 838 8.85 24.13 23.28
CA VAL A 838 8.96 23.73 24.69
C VAL A 838 9.94 22.57 24.77
N HIS A 839 10.99 22.71 25.58
CA HIS A 839 11.92 21.63 25.88
C HIS A 839 12.09 21.47 27.39
N TRP A 840 11.52 20.39 27.95
CA TRP A 840 11.81 19.90 29.30
C TRP A 840 13.03 18.99 29.26
N LEU A 841 13.97 19.17 30.20
CA LEU A 841 15.15 18.32 30.30
C LEU A 841 14.77 16.94 30.88
N PRO A 842 15.06 15.82 30.19
CA PRO A 842 14.78 14.50 30.75
C PRO A 842 15.58 14.29 32.04
N LEU A 843 14.87 13.96 33.14
CA LEU A 843 15.36 13.76 34.52
C LEU A 843 15.53 15.02 35.39
N GLU A 844 15.22 16.23 34.91
CA GLU A 844 15.33 17.48 35.70
C GLU A 844 14.04 18.33 35.69
N ALA A 845 13.92 19.25 36.66
CA ALA A 845 12.74 20.11 36.85
C ALA A 845 12.75 21.41 36.01
N TYR A 846 13.74 21.56 35.12
CA TYR A 846 13.96 22.76 34.32
C TYR A 846 13.61 22.56 32.85
N GLY A 847 13.15 23.65 32.23
CA GLY A 847 12.83 23.69 30.81
C GLY A 847 13.09 25.06 30.19
N ARG A 848 12.89 25.14 28.88
CA ARG A 848 12.93 26.39 28.12
C ARG A 848 11.84 26.42 27.06
N LEU A 849 11.30 27.62 26.85
CA LEU A 849 10.41 27.96 25.76
C LEU A 849 11.18 28.87 24.81
N THR A 850 11.52 28.37 23.62
CA THR A 850 12.11 29.19 22.56
C THR A 850 11.00 29.63 21.61
N THR A 851 10.86 30.94 21.40
CA THR A 851 9.88 31.56 20.50
C THR A 851 10.60 32.28 19.37
N GLU A 852 10.48 31.77 18.15
CA GLU A 852 11.00 32.39 16.94
C GLU A 852 9.88 33.19 16.29
N VAL A 853 10.05 34.50 16.06
CA VAL A 853 9.01 35.37 15.49
C VAL A 853 9.55 36.08 14.25
N ARG A 854 8.73 36.08 13.19
CA ARG A 854 8.97 36.78 11.92
C ARG A 854 7.78 37.66 11.58
N TYR A 855 8.02 38.91 11.19
CA TYR A 855 7.01 39.75 10.54
C TYR A 855 6.94 39.46 9.03
N LEU A 856 5.74 39.44 8.47
CA LEU A 856 5.45 38.97 7.10
C LEU A 856 4.56 39.92 6.28
N GLY A 857 4.09 41.02 6.87
CA GLY A 857 3.40 42.07 6.11
C GLY A 857 4.39 42.89 5.26
N ALA A 858 3.90 43.48 4.18
CA ALA A 858 4.74 44.18 3.20
C ALA A 858 5.08 45.63 3.56
N ASP A 859 4.36 46.20 4.53
CA ASP A 859 4.48 47.59 4.98
C ASP A 859 5.18 47.64 6.35
N PRO A 860 6.00 48.66 6.67
CA PRO A 860 6.66 48.76 7.97
C PRO A 860 5.66 49.01 9.11
N ILE A 861 5.94 48.41 10.26
CA ILE A 861 5.16 48.52 11.50
C ILE A 861 6.09 48.78 12.70
N HIS A 862 5.55 49.19 13.84
CA HIS A 862 6.27 49.17 15.12
C HIS A 862 5.77 48.01 15.98
N LEU A 863 6.68 47.32 16.69
CA LEU A 863 6.37 46.21 17.60
C LEU A 863 6.68 46.61 19.04
N ASP A 864 5.63 46.72 19.85
CA ASP A 864 5.68 47.43 21.14
C ASP A 864 5.98 46.48 22.31
N ALA A 865 5.36 45.30 22.33
CA ALA A 865 5.43 44.38 23.46
C ALA A 865 5.26 42.91 23.05
N VAL A 866 5.92 42.04 23.82
CA VAL A 866 5.88 40.58 23.71
C VAL A 866 5.73 39.99 25.12
N SER A 867 4.77 39.09 25.33
CA SER A 867 4.67 38.37 26.61
C SER A 867 4.05 36.97 26.47
N VAL A 868 4.44 36.09 27.38
CA VAL A 868 3.93 34.73 27.52
C VAL A 868 3.15 34.63 28.83
N GLN A 869 1.92 34.12 28.78
CA GLN A 869 1.07 33.90 29.95
C GLN A 869 0.73 32.42 30.07
N ALA A 870 0.96 31.82 31.24
CA ALA A 870 0.61 30.45 31.58
C ALA A 870 0.45 30.30 33.11
N ALA A 871 -0.35 29.33 33.57
CA ALA A 871 -0.48 29.01 34.99
C ALA A 871 0.40 27.80 35.39
N GLY A 872 0.76 27.68 36.68
CA GLY A 872 1.44 26.51 37.25
C GLY A 872 2.91 26.31 36.87
N VAL A 873 3.37 26.86 35.75
CA VAL A 873 4.78 26.91 35.33
C VAL A 873 5.22 28.37 35.29
N TYR A 874 6.34 28.69 35.93
CA TYR A 874 6.84 30.06 35.94
C TYR A 874 7.62 30.34 34.66
N ALA A 875 7.10 31.27 33.86
CA ALA A 875 7.76 31.80 32.67
C ALA A 875 8.53 33.08 33.07
N HIS A 876 9.85 33.04 32.94
CA HIS A 876 10.69 34.21 33.25
C HIS A 876 10.59 35.28 32.14
N ALA A 877 11.16 36.47 32.36
CA ALA A 877 11.17 37.53 31.36
C ALA A 877 11.75 37.05 30.01
N VAL A 878 11.14 37.51 28.91
CA VAL A 878 11.49 37.15 27.52
C VAL A 878 12.89 37.67 27.20
N GLN A 879 13.88 36.78 27.16
CA GLN A 879 15.27 37.16 26.95
C GLN A 879 15.55 37.40 25.45
N GLY A 880 16.15 38.56 25.14
CA GLY A 880 16.52 38.97 23.78
C GLY A 880 15.50 39.86 23.05
N PHE A 881 14.42 40.32 23.72
CA PHE A 881 13.47 41.26 23.13
C PHE A 881 13.84 42.73 23.43
N THR A 882 13.69 43.59 22.42
CA THR A 882 13.72 45.06 22.51
C THR A 882 12.67 45.64 21.54
N PRO A 883 11.86 46.64 21.93
CA PRO A 883 10.92 47.30 21.01
C PRO A 883 11.64 47.98 19.84
N ALA A 884 11.05 47.92 18.64
CA ALA A 884 11.63 48.46 17.42
C ALA A 884 10.59 48.63 16.29
N GLU A 885 10.96 49.37 15.24
CA GLU A 885 10.32 49.26 13.92
C GLU A 885 10.71 47.92 13.28
N TRP A 886 9.74 47.21 12.69
CA TRP A 886 9.90 45.94 11.98
C TRP A 886 9.43 46.09 10.54
N ARG A 887 10.20 45.50 9.62
CA ARG A 887 9.96 45.49 8.18
C ARG A 887 9.81 44.05 7.67
N THR A 888 9.38 43.91 6.43
CA THR A 888 9.11 42.62 5.78
C THR A 888 10.24 41.61 5.98
N ASP A 889 9.91 40.40 6.43
CA ASP A 889 10.82 39.30 6.79
C ASP A 889 11.75 39.51 8.01
N ASP A 890 11.67 40.64 8.74
CA ASP A 890 12.42 40.82 9.99
C ASP A 890 12.10 39.72 11.00
N THR A 891 13.16 39.19 11.64
CA THR A 891 13.06 38.10 12.61
C THR A 891 13.83 38.38 13.89
N SER A 892 13.29 37.92 15.00
CA SER A 892 14.11 37.64 16.18
C SER A 892 13.68 36.35 16.89
N VAL A 893 14.63 35.77 17.63
CA VAL A 893 14.42 34.56 18.42
C VAL A 893 14.60 34.93 19.88
N TRP A 894 13.59 34.63 20.69
CA TRP A 894 13.60 34.90 22.12
C TRP A 894 13.57 33.61 22.93
N VAL A 895 14.17 33.66 24.11
CA VAL A 895 14.19 32.53 25.04
C VAL A 895 13.48 32.95 26.32
N THR A 896 12.47 32.18 26.68
CA THR A 896 11.74 32.29 27.94
C THR A 896 12.09 31.06 28.78
N PRO A 897 12.96 31.18 29.81
CA PRO A 897 13.21 30.10 30.76
C PRO A 897 11.91 29.63 31.43
N LEU A 898 11.80 28.33 31.71
CA LEU A 898 10.65 27.72 32.40
C LEU A 898 11.10 26.92 33.63
N GLU A 899 10.47 27.18 34.77
CA GLU A 899 10.69 26.43 36.01
C GLU A 899 9.41 25.69 36.45
N ALA A 900 9.51 24.37 36.68
CA ALA A 900 8.38 23.53 37.06
C ALA A 900 8.13 23.59 38.57
N ASN A 901 7.22 24.46 39.00
CA ASN A 901 6.90 24.61 40.41
C ASN A 901 5.96 23.47 40.88
N SER A 902 6.56 22.44 41.51
CA SER A 902 5.88 21.33 42.21
C SER A 902 4.73 20.63 41.46
N ALA A 903 5.06 19.73 40.53
CA ALA A 903 4.24 18.58 40.12
C ALA A 903 2.79 18.85 39.62
N HIS A 904 2.44 20.07 39.20
CA HIS A 904 1.13 20.41 38.65
C HIS A 904 1.26 21.05 37.25
N ALA A 905 0.36 20.69 36.34
CA ALA A 905 0.35 21.17 34.95
C ALA A 905 -0.79 22.17 34.72
N SER A 906 -0.68 23.02 33.72
CA SER A 906 -1.81 23.80 33.20
C SER A 906 -1.93 23.73 31.68
N HIS A 907 -3.14 23.99 31.18
CA HIS A 907 -3.52 23.77 29.79
C HIS A 907 -3.70 25.04 28.95
N ASN A 908 -3.78 26.21 29.58
CA ASN A 908 -4.00 27.49 28.89
C ASN A 908 -2.72 28.31 28.94
N ALA A 909 -2.01 28.35 27.82
CA ALA A 909 -0.82 29.19 27.63
C ALA A 909 -0.97 29.99 26.32
N THR A 910 -0.54 31.25 26.32
CA THR A 910 -0.75 32.19 25.20
C THR A 910 0.45 33.12 25.03
N LEU A 911 0.80 33.41 23.77
CA LEU A 911 1.72 34.49 23.35
C LEU A 911 0.90 35.67 22.82
N LEU A 912 1.28 36.88 23.23
CA LEU A 912 0.67 38.13 22.79
C LEU A 912 1.70 39.00 22.06
N LEU A 913 1.32 39.53 20.88
CA LEU A 913 2.08 40.49 20.09
C LEU A 913 1.22 41.74 19.84
N GLN A 914 1.74 42.92 20.14
CA GLN A 914 1.05 44.21 19.98
C GLN A 914 1.88 45.13 19.07
N TRP A 915 1.22 45.76 18.09
CA TRP A 915 1.88 46.49 17.01
C TRP A 915 1.01 47.60 16.42
N HIS A 916 1.62 48.53 15.70
CA HIS A 916 0.88 49.54 14.95
C HIS A 916 1.52 49.88 13.58
N GLY A 917 0.66 50.16 12.61
CA GLY A 917 1.01 50.75 11.31
C GLY A 917 0.22 52.05 11.10
N ALA A 918 -0.44 52.21 9.95
CA ALA A 918 -1.40 53.30 9.71
C ALA A 918 -2.62 53.26 10.66
N TYR A 919 -2.94 52.07 11.20
CA TYR A 919 -3.90 51.82 12.27
C TYR A 919 -3.29 50.80 13.25
N PRO A 920 -3.73 50.74 14.52
CA PRO A 920 -3.22 49.78 15.51
C PRO A 920 -3.77 48.36 15.26
N GLY A 921 -2.96 47.34 15.58
CA GLY A 921 -3.29 45.93 15.42
C GLY A 921 -2.89 45.08 16.63
N GLU A 922 -3.53 43.93 16.81
CA GLU A 922 -3.17 42.97 17.85
C GLU A 922 -3.20 41.54 17.28
N THR A 923 -2.23 40.73 17.67
CA THR A 923 -2.10 39.34 17.19
C THR A 923 -1.93 38.39 18.38
N ARG A 924 -2.89 37.47 18.55
CA ARG A 924 -2.97 36.53 19.68
C ARG A 924 -2.70 35.10 19.20
N LEU A 925 -1.80 34.39 19.86
CA LEU A 925 -1.35 33.07 19.42
C LEU A 925 -1.32 32.08 20.60
N ALA A 926 -2.08 30.97 20.48
CA ALA A 926 -2.18 29.97 21.54
C ALA A 926 -0.94 29.04 21.58
N LEU A 927 -0.53 28.65 22.78
CA LEU A 927 0.65 27.82 23.06
C LEU A 927 0.28 26.41 23.56
N THR A 928 1.29 25.57 23.75
CA THR A 928 1.13 24.17 24.20
C THR A 928 1.26 24.02 25.72
N PRO A 929 0.55 23.05 26.35
CA PRO A 929 0.65 22.75 27.80
C PRO A 929 2.06 22.32 28.26
N LEU A 930 2.34 22.47 29.56
CA LEU A 930 3.68 22.36 30.14
C LEU A 930 3.69 21.42 31.39
N ALA A 931 4.46 20.30 31.38
CA ALA A 931 4.46 19.29 32.48
C ALA A 931 5.66 18.27 32.48
N PRO A 932 6.09 17.70 33.63
CA PRO A 932 7.23 16.73 33.76
C PRO A 932 6.88 15.24 34.11
N PRO A 933 7.77 14.22 33.89
CA PRO A 933 7.45 12.76 34.00
C PRO A 933 8.39 11.83 34.86
N THR A 934 8.05 10.53 34.99
CA THR A 934 8.86 9.43 35.62
C THR A 934 8.90 8.12 34.79
N ALA A 935 9.79 7.15 35.10
CA ALA A 935 10.21 6.06 34.19
C ALA A 935 9.78 4.59 34.54
N PRO A 936 9.56 3.68 33.55
CA PRO A 936 9.03 2.30 33.75
C PRO A 936 9.98 1.10 33.49
N ASP A 937 9.58 -0.09 34.00
CA ASP A 937 10.16 -1.44 33.73
C ASP A 937 10.07 -1.89 32.25
N ILE A 938 9.00 -1.49 31.56
CA ILE A 938 8.79 -1.77 30.13
C ILE A 938 8.74 -0.43 29.42
N ALA A 939 9.66 -0.21 28.50
CA ALA A 939 9.67 0.98 27.66
C ALA A 939 8.98 0.70 26.33
N ILE A 940 8.07 1.58 25.91
CA ILE A 940 7.33 1.45 24.65
C ILE A 940 7.56 2.72 23.85
N ALA A 941 8.34 2.64 22.77
CA ALA A 941 8.58 3.78 21.88
C ALA A 941 7.73 3.67 20.61
N ILE A 942 7.06 4.75 20.21
CA ILE A 942 6.30 4.82 18.96
C ILE A 942 7.17 5.45 17.87
N ASN A 943 7.10 4.89 16.66
CA ASN A 943 7.68 5.41 15.43
C ASN A 943 6.61 5.28 14.33
N ASN A 944 6.00 6.41 13.97
CA ASN A 944 5.05 6.53 12.89
C ASN A 944 5.72 7.07 11.61
N PRO A 945 5.20 6.76 10.42
CA PRO A 945 5.54 7.56 9.24
C PRO A 945 5.03 9.01 9.44
N ALA A 946 5.78 9.99 8.93
CA ALA A 946 5.38 11.39 8.96
C ALA A 946 4.22 11.70 7.99
N GLU A 947 4.09 10.90 6.93
CA GLU A 947 3.14 11.08 5.84
C GLU A 947 2.41 9.78 5.52
N ALA A 948 1.18 9.89 5.00
CA ALA A 948 0.37 8.77 4.56
C ALA A 948 -0.57 9.19 3.41
N ILE A 949 -0.87 8.28 2.50
CA ILE A 949 -1.79 8.51 1.37
C ILE A 949 -3.19 8.04 1.76
N VAL A 950 -4.22 8.85 1.50
CA VAL A 950 -5.63 8.52 1.74
C VAL A 950 -6.01 7.20 1.06
N GLY A 951 -6.68 6.30 1.78
CA GLY A 951 -7.01 4.96 1.28
C GLY A 951 -5.84 3.96 1.24
N ALA A 952 -4.59 4.36 1.51
CA ALA A 952 -3.44 3.47 1.52
C ALA A 952 -2.98 3.07 2.94
N PRO A 953 -2.60 1.80 3.21
CA PRO A 953 -2.26 1.34 4.56
C PRO A 953 -0.86 1.80 5.03
N ALA A 954 -0.83 2.87 5.84
CA ALA A 954 0.35 3.33 6.56
C ALA A 954 0.70 2.41 7.75
N ALA A 955 1.98 2.29 8.09
CA ALA A 955 2.48 1.31 9.07
C ALA A 955 3.10 1.95 10.32
N VAL A 956 2.31 2.12 11.38
CA VAL A 956 2.79 2.60 12.69
C VAL A 956 3.57 1.48 13.38
N CYS A 957 4.81 1.77 13.77
CA CYS A 957 5.74 0.84 14.40
C CYS A 957 5.88 1.16 15.90
N ILE A 958 5.74 0.16 16.77
CA ILE A 958 5.83 0.31 18.22
C ILE A 958 6.90 -0.65 18.76
N ARG A 959 7.96 -0.09 19.33
CA ARG A 959 9.13 -0.81 19.86
C ARG A 959 8.98 -1.01 21.37
N VAL A 960 8.59 -2.21 21.78
CA VAL A 960 8.43 -2.62 23.18
C VAL A 960 9.73 -3.27 23.67
N ALA A 961 10.33 -2.73 24.73
CA ALA A 961 11.58 -3.21 25.32
C ALA A 961 11.36 -3.61 26.79
N ASN A 962 11.73 -4.86 27.13
CA ASN A 962 11.81 -5.33 28.50
C ASN A 962 13.13 -4.85 29.13
N ARG A 963 13.07 -3.98 30.15
CA ARG A 963 14.26 -3.50 30.87
C ARG A 963 14.63 -4.35 32.10
N SER A 964 13.94 -5.46 32.36
CA SER A 964 14.27 -6.39 33.45
C SER A 964 15.30 -7.43 33.00
N ASP A 965 16.32 -7.67 33.83
CA ASP A 965 17.43 -8.60 33.53
C ASP A 965 17.13 -10.06 33.86
N ALA A 966 16.09 -10.32 34.65
CA ALA A 966 15.76 -11.65 35.17
C ALA A 966 14.36 -12.16 34.80
N ARG A 967 13.45 -11.30 34.32
CA ARG A 967 12.03 -11.64 34.12
C ARG A 967 11.65 -11.72 32.65
N VAL A 968 10.93 -12.79 32.30
CA VAL A 968 10.19 -12.86 31.03
C VAL A 968 8.87 -12.13 31.22
N LEU A 969 8.66 -11.04 30.50
CA LEU A 969 7.45 -10.23 30.55
C LEU A 969 6.44 -10.63 29.45
N ASP A 970 5.16 -10.34 29.67
CA ASP A 970 4.08 -10.51 28.69
C ASP A 970 3.38 -9.16 28.58
N VAL A 971 3.29 -8.62 27.35
CA VAL A 971 2.74 -7.28 27.11
C VAL A 971 1.52 -7.37 26.21
N LEU A 972 0.38 -6.92 26.73
CA LEU A 972 -0.83 -6.72 25.95
C LEU A 972 -0.81 -5.29 25.38
N MET A 973 -1.27 -5.12 24.14
CA MET A 973 -1.43 -3.81 23.52
C MET A 973 -2.75 -3.75 22.74
N GLU A 974 -3.40 -2.60 22.74
CA GLU A 974 -4.67 -2.36 22.07
C GLU A 974 -4.72 -0.93 21.55
N CYS A 975 -5.25 -0.77 20.34
CA CYS A 975 -5.32 0.51 19.66
C CYS A 975 -6.81 0.87 19.47
N ALA A 976 -7.19 2.06 19.95
CA ALA A 976 -8.58 2.53 19.94
C ALA A 976 -9.13 2.67 18.52
N SER A 977 -10.46 2.61 18.36
CA SER A 977 -11.12 2.95 17.11
C SER A 977 -11.23 4.45 16.92
N THR A 978 -11.00 4.92 15.70
CA THR A 978 -11.16 6.32 15.25
C THR A 978 -11.72 6.31 13.84
N GLU A 979 -12.61 7.25 13.52
CA GLU A 979 -13.21 7.37 12.18
C GLU A 979 -12.16 7.72 11.11
N ALA A 980 -11.16 8.54 11.48
CA ALA A 980 -10.03 8.92 10.63
C ALA A 980 -9.18 7.75 10.10
N PHE A 981 -9.21 6.56 10.74
CA PHE A 981 -8.33 5.43 10.41
C PHE A 981 -9.02 4.07 10.45
N LEU A 982 -9.15 3.42 9.28
CA LEU A 982 -9.62 2.04 9.17
C LEU A 982 -8.47 1.06 9.47
N PHE A 983 -8.76 0.03 10.28
CA PHE A 983 -7.76 -0.91 10.79
C PHE A 983 -7.56 -2.11 9.86
N ALA A 984 -6.41 -2.21 9.20
CA ALA A 984 -6.04 -3.37 8.39
C ALA A 984 -5.45 -4.50 9.27
N GLY A 985 -6.27 -5.03 10.20
CA GLY A 985 -5.97 -6.16 11.06
C GLY A 985 -6.46 -6.02 12.51
N ALA A 986 -6.10 -6.97 13.37
CA ALA A 986 -6.56 -7.00 14.77
C ALA A 986 -6.14 -5.75 15.57
N ARG A 987 -7.12 -5.08 16.21
CA ARG A 987 -6.93 -3.91 17.10
C ARG A 987 -6.20 -4.24 18.41
N ARG A 988 -6.30 -5.48 18.90
CA ARG A 988 -5.65 -6.00 20.12
C ARG A 988 -4.56 -7.02 19.76
N LYS A 989 -3.38 -6.91 20.36
CA LYS A 989 -2.19 -7.76 20.10
C LYS A 989 -1.47 -8.10 21.41
N THR A 990 -1.01 -9.34 21.55
CA THR A 990 -0.26 -9.79 22.75
C THR A 990 1.15 -10.22 22.39
N LEU A 991 2.16 -9.54 22.94
CA LEU A 991 3.54 -9.98 22.94
C LEU A 991 3.76 -10.98 24.09
N GLN A 992 3.64 -12.27 23.78
CA GLN A 992 3.94 -13.34 24.72
C GLN A 992 5.44 -13.67 24.75
N VAL A 993 5.96 -13.97 25.94
CA VAL A 993 7.34 -14.40 26.20
C VAL A 993 8.37 -13.37 25.70
N LEU A 994 8.31 -12.14 26.19
CA LEU A 994 9.33 -11.11 25.97
C LEU A 994 10.47 -11.33 27.00
N LEU A 995 11.60 -11.88 26.54
CA LEU A 995 12.74 -12.28 27.37
C LEU A 995 13.42 -11.07 28.05
N PRO A 996 14.26 -11.29 29.08
CA PRO A 996 15.11 -10.25 29.64
C PRO A 996 15.93 -9.50 28.58
N GLY A 997 15.96 -8.17 28.68
CA GLY A 997 16.61 -7.29 27.69
C GLY A 997 15.99 -7.29 26.28
N GLU A 998 14.96 -8.11 26.02
CA GLU A 998 14.43 -8.28 24.67
C GLU A 998 13.61 -7.06 24.23
N THR A 999 13.91 -6.59 23.01
CA THR A 999 13.16 -5.55 22.32
C THR A 999 12.43 -6.13 21.11
N ARG A 1000 11.14 -5.85 20.98
CA ARG A 1000 10.28 -6.28 19.87
C ARG A 1000 9.52 -5.12 19.26
N THR A 1001 9.60 -4.98 17.95
CA THR A 1001 8.75 -4.07 17.19
C THR A 1001 7.46 -4.76 16.76
N VAL A 1002 6.32 -4.13 17.01
CA VAL A 1002 4.99 -4.53 16.52
C VAL A 1002 4.46 -3.43 15.60
N GLN A 1003 3.90 -3.83 14.46
CA GLN A 1003 3.32 -2.90 13.49
C GLN A 1003 1.79 -2.97 13.51
N TRP A 1004 1.13 -1.82 13.47
CA TRP A 1004 -0.27 -1.70 13.02
C TRP A 1004 -0.32 -1.08 11.64
N LYS A 1005 -1.28 -1.54 10.82
CA LYS A 1005 -1.60 -0.94 9.54
C LYS A 1005 -2.90 -0.15 9.68
N LEU A 1006 -2.81 1.15 9.42
CA LEU A 1006 -3.91 2.11 9.51
C LEU A 1006 -4.12 2.70 8.12
N VAL A 1007 -5.36 2.74 7.67
CA VAL A 1007 -5.75 3.33 6.38
C VAL A 1007 -6.42 4.67 6.67
N PRO A 1008 -5.77 5.82 6.41
CA PRO A 1008 -6.39 7.13 6.62
C PRO A 1008 -7.59 7.29 5.67
N GLN A 1009 -8.72 7.73 6.21
CA GLN A 1009 -9.97 7.89 5.45
C GLN A 1009 -10.12 9.29 4.81
N HIS A 1010 -9.35 10.27 5.27
CA HIS A 1010 -9.42 11.66 4.84
C HIS A 1010 -8.01 12.24 4.60
N ALA A 1011 -7.92 13.36 3.87
CA ALA A 1011 -6.68 14.09 3.68
C ALA A 1011 -6.40 15.04 4.86
N GLY A 1012 -5.12 15.39 5.08
CA GLY A 1012 -4.69 16.36 6.09
C GLY A 1012 -4.03 15.75 7.33
N LEU A 1013 -3.91 16.56 8.39
CA LEU A 1013 -3.27 16.19 9.66
C LEU A 1013 -4.20 15.32 10.52
N LEU A 1014 -3.99 14.00 10.47
CA LEU A 1014 -4.77 13.03 11.25
C LEU A 1014 -4.02 12.55 12.50
N SER A 1015 -4.62 12.75 13.68
CA SER A 1015 -4.11 12.21 14.95
C SER A 1015 -4.21 10.69 14.98
N LEU A 1016 -3.12 10.01 15.36
CA LEU A 1016 -3.08 8.56 15.42
C LEU A 1016 -4.05 7.99 16.48
N PRO A 1017 -4.60 6.78 16.30
CA PRO A 1017 -5.52 6.19 17.26
C PRO A 1017 -4.81 5.85 18.58
N ALA A 1018 -5.40 6.24 19.70
CA ALA A 1018 -4.80 6.10 21.02
C ALA A 1018 -4.36 4.65 21.31
N LEU A 1019 -3.07 4.48 21.61
CA LEU A 1019 -2.47 3.19 21.97
C LEU A 1019 -2.53 3.00 23.49
N ARG A 1020 -3.06 1.85 23.92
CA ARG A 1020 -3.01 1.38 25.30
C ARG A 1020 -2.14 0.12 25.36
N ALA A 1021 -1.35 -0.02 26.42
CA ALA A 1021 -0.46 -1.14 26.62
C ALA A 1021 -0.40 -1.51 28.10
N TRP A 1022 -0.34 -2.81 28.41
CA TRP A 1022 -0.43 -3.32 29.77
C TRP A 1022 0.56 -4.45 30.04
N GLU A 1023 1.13 -4.46 31.25
CA GLU A 1023 1.85 -5.63 31.75
C GLU A 1023 0.84 -6.69 32.23
N VAL A 1024 0.78 -7.82 31.52
CA VAL A 1024 -0.17 -8.91 31.81
C VAL A 1024 0.12 -9.57 33.18
N GLN A 1025 1.30 -9.33 33.76
CA GLN A 1025 1.74 -9.91 35.03
C GLN A 1025 1.48 -9.05 36.27
N ARG A 1026 1.05 -7.78 36.11
CA ARG A 1026 0.73 -6.85 37.22
C ARG A 1026 -0.73 -6.35 37.17
N GLY A 1027 -1.68 -7.22 36.81
CA GLY A 1027 -3.11 -6.91 36.88
C GLY A 1027 -3.55 -5.75 35.99
N GLU A 1028 -3.19 -5.80 34.70
CA GLU A 1028 -3.53 -4.78 33.70
C GLU A 1028 -3.12 -3.33 34.10
N LYS A 1029 -1.93 -3.17 34.71
CA LYS A 1029 -1.33 -1.83 34.86
C LYS A 1029 -0.95 -1.27 33.48
N LEU A 1030 -1.50 -0.09 33.16
CA LEU A 1030 -1.17 0.66 31.94
C LEU A 1030 0.30 1.12 31.95
N LEU A 1031 0.96 0.97 30.80
CA LEU A 1031 2.37 1.29 30.60
C LEU A 1031 2.52 2.65 29.87
N PRO A 1032 3.36 3.57 30.37
CA PRO A 1032 3.56 4.86 29.73
C PRO A 1032 4.35 4.71 28.42
N LEU A 1033 3.98 5.51 27.44
CA LEU A 1033 4.58 5.55 26.11
C LEU A 1033 5.73 6.56 26.11
N ALA A 1034 6.90 6.14 25.65
CA ALA A 1034 8.02 7.02 25.41
C ALA A 1034 7.93 7.61 24.00
N THR A 1035 8.16 8.91 23.88
CA THR A 1035 8.38 9.58 22.59
C THR A 1035 9.67 9.07 21.92
N PRO A 1036 9.80 9.19 20.58
CA PRO A 1036 11.07 8.90 19.90
C PRO A 1036 12.19 9.85 20.34
N TYR A 1037 13.44 9.42 20.16
CA TYR A 1037 14.62 10.25 20.39
C TYR A 1037 14.60 11.52 19.51
N PRO A 1038 15.19 12.64 19.97
CA PRO A 1038 15.27 13.87 19.18
C PRO A 1038 16.03 13.61 17.87
N GLY A 1039 15.39 13.91 16.75
CA GLY A 1039 15.90 13.62 15.40
C GLY A 1039 14.80 13.41 14.35
N THR A 1040 13.61 12.98 14.77
CA THR A 1040 12.40 12.95 13.93
C THR A 1040 11.32 13.86 14.51
N MET A 1041 11.08 15.02 13.87
CA MET A 1041 9.92 15.85 14.21
C MET A 1041 8.64 15.18 13.70
N CYS A 1042 7.98 14.43 14.58
CA CYS A 1042 6.58 14.02 14.46
C CYS A 1042 5.89 14.36 15.77
N SER A 1043 4.93 15.27 15.73
CA SER A 1043 4.09 15.64 16.88
C SER A 1043 3.00 14.58 17.10
N THR A 1044 3.28 13.60 17.95
CA THR A 1044 2.24 12.70 18.48
C THR A 1044 1.54 13.38 19.67
N LYS A 1045 0.27 13.76 19.47
CA LYS A 1045 -0.71 13.85 20.57
C LYS A 1045 -1.23 12.46 20.91
#